data_AF-A0AAD7D8V5-F1
#
_entry.id   AF-A0AAD7D8V5-F1
#
_cell.length_a   1.000
_cell.length_b   1.000
_cell.length_c   1.000
_cell.angle_alpha   90.00
_cell.angle_beta   90.00
_cell.angle_gamma   90.00
#
_symmetry.space_group_name_H-M   'P 1'
#
loop_
_entity.id
_entity.type
_entity.pdbx_description
1 polymer ?
#
loop_
_entity_poly.entity_id
_entity_poly.type
_entity_poly.pdbx_seq_one_letter_code
_entity_poly.pdbx_strand_id
1 'polypeptide(L)'
;MRFVIYPCGDPRVIQSVAMLTPYPTYLIFLIYWSLPNQILHFPPDLALQQALYVLASIISLYPILRLHLNQGREPRQPARTSWFKSLVTLLTLAFLTEANNVEAWTTGLGEGRADEYAEDICNDLNKLYLMLGLDRTTNSTFPFEFRRPKPILTTSRLNCVFCPPGDSNLIPSLRRRRWDKIQNVQLLDSTFHWCSADYYPDRITYQSSGIVGRLERLEYDAEVLRVSKQGVWVSRKIAVAQEKALHRFNSGWSNWADWVNDCTGDPKNKVTYRQSQRLFLEHFSRRLLVAHGKSDDFCCEAHPSSQLLAETVRKTIGINGGVVPTSMTHGCMNCTHVKRYRSDLVREGAVLGGNTAVANTTEPEAEPDPSLPENVPDILPQLEAPAAGSPRGYVRMAVMDLKTIRHRKCALDDCQNPLYNYKNGRFCETHLDLKDVCGIVPCGRPVRQPGALTCDTEAHMAWQKMYENRFSHLSFPGVQRVIRRQQAAVEEGSGVSEQQARGPSLRVQLQALGNTPGDQVVHTFKAKKTYGLQTVQWACGVPIGWGKCYRSESEPQTGFAYDSTCDLLRHIVTQNAGSIWLATTKFIVDAWHYIGHRASDVLCRTRCNPAPMDGSQPDLILTAEDENGEVHQARALNTETAEQLNSWLGGFEAALQQMSDVNYDFFVHVLMMIYGETMEKRIHAKGMELSDEFWAAVNGEDVEA
;
A
#
# COMPACT_ATOMS: atom_id res chain seq x y z
N MET A 1 19.76 26.03 -38.89
CA MET A 1 20.05 24.67 -39.42
C MET A 1 18.71 23.97 -39.68
N ARG A 2 18.36 23.69 -40.94
CA ARG A 2 17.22 22.82 -41.28
C ARG A 2 17.71 21.38 -41.21
N PHE A 3 17.21 20.59 -40.26
CA PHE A 3 17.38 19.14 -40.30
C PHE A 3 16.34 18.57 -41.26
N VAL A 4 16.79 18.12 -42.43
CA VAL A 4 15.98 17.35 -43.38
C VAL A 4 16.20 15.87 -43.06
N ILE A 5 15.16 15.20 -42.57
CA ILE A 5 15.17 13.74 -42.35
C ILE A 5 14.51 13.11 -43.57
N TYR A 6 15.26 12.36 -44.37
CA TYR A 6 14.71 11.56 -45.46
C TYR A 6 14.06 10.28 -44.92
N PRO A 7 12.90 9.86 -45.43
CA PRO A 7 12.30 8.58 -45.09
C PRO A 7 13.02 7.46 -45.85
N CYS A 8 13.74 6.58 -45.14
CA CYS A 8 14.24 5.33 -45.72
C CYS A 8 13.42 4.16 -45.16
N GLY A 9 12.68 3.49 -46.03
CA GLY A 9 11.69 2.45 -45.67
C GLY A 9 12.25 1.04 -45.48
N ASP A 10 13.56 0.85 -45.28
CA ASP A 10 14.15 -0.48 -45.10
C ASP A 10 14.52 -0.76 -43.63
N PRO A 11 13.87 -1.74 -42.96
CA PRO A 11 14.12 -2.08 -41.56
C PRO A 11 15.53 -2.63 -41.28
N ARG A 12 16.30 -3.05 -42.28
CA ARG A 12 17.67 -3.57 -42.08
C ARG A 12 18.71 -2.46 -41.89
N VAL A 13 18.45 -1.26 -42.40
CA VAL A 13 19.32 -0.09 -42.21
C VAL A 13 19.20 0.46 -40.78
N ILE A 14 18.04 0.26 -40.13
CA ILE A 14 17.73 0.72 -38.77
C ILE A 14 18.62 0.04 -37.71
N GLN A 15 19.00 -1.23 -37.90
CA GLN A 15 19.92 -1.92 -36.98
C GLN A 15 21.37 -1.43 -37.12
N SER A 16 21.79 -1.03 -38.33
CA SER A 16 23.16 -0.58 -38.61
C SER A 16 23.40 0.85 -38.12
N VAL A 17 22.39 1.72 -38.17
CA VAL A 17 22.47 3.11 -37.66
C VAL A 17 22.38 3.15 -36.12
N ALA A 18 21.73 2.17 -35.48
CA ALA A 18 21.62 2.05 -34.03
C ALA A 18 22.98 1.80 -33.32
N MET A 19 24.00 1.33 -34.04
CA MET A 19 25.35 1.11 -33.47
C MET A 19 26.27 2.33 -33.57
N LEU A 20 25.90 3.39 -34.31
CA LEU A 20 26.86 4.43 -34.76
C LEU A 20 26.50 5.87 -34.40
N THR A 21 25.44 6.15 -33.61
CA THR A 21 25.08 7.53 -33.27
C THR A 21 24.97 7.80 -31.76
N PRO A 22 25.39 8.98 -31.26
CA PRO A 22 25.25 9.33 -29.85
C PRO A 22 23.77 9.56 -29.47
N TYR A 23 23.53 9.42 -28.17
CA TYR A 23 22.27 9.25 -27.44
C TYR A 23 21.02 10.16 -27.68
N PRO A 24 21.03 11.37 -28.30
CA PRO A 24 19.80 12.20 -28.33
C PRO A 24 18.79 11.89 -29.45
N THR A 25 19.23 11.46 -30.63
CA THR A 25 18.37 11.32 -31.82
C THR A 25 17.41 10.13 -31.76
N TYR A 26 17.81 9.05 -31.09
CA TYR A 26 17.00 7.84 -30.92
C TYR A 26 15.79 8.06 -29.99
N LEU A 27 15.94 8.98 -29.02
CA LEU A 27 14.90 9.30 -28.04
C LEU A 27 13.73 10.07 -28.66
N ILE A 28 14.05 11.03 -29.53
CA ILE A 28 13.07 11.83 -30.26
C ILE A 28 12.23 10.93 -31.19
N PHE A 29 12.88 9.97 -31.86
CA PHE A 29 12.22 8.98 -32.72
C PHE A 29 11.28 8.04 -31.95
N LEU A 30 11.65 7.60 -30.75
CA LEU A 30 10.84 6.71 -29.91
C LEU A 30 9.62 7.41 -29.30
N ILE A 31 9.76 8.67 -28.88
CA ILE A 31 8.66 9.46 -28.31
C ILE A 31 7.63 9.81 -29.40
N TYR A 32 8.10 10.17 -30.61
CA TYR A 32 7.26 10.46 -31.77
C TYR A 32 6.32 9.28 -32.12
N TRP A 33 6.82 8.04 -32.03
CA TRP A 33 6.03 6.83 -32.33
C TRP A 33 5.16 6.31 -31.18
N SER A 34 5.36 6.78 -29.95
CA SER A 34 4.68 6.26 -28.76
C SER A 34 3.46 7.07 -28.32
N LEU A 35 3.28 8.27 -28.89
CA LEU A 35 2.14 9.15 -28.64
C LEU A 35 0.95 8.77 -29.54
N PRO A 36 -0.27 8.72 -29.01
CA PRO A 36 -1.46 8.59 -29.85
C PRO A 36 -1.58 9.86 -30.71
N ASN A 37 -1.74 9.69 -32.03
CA ASN A 37 -1.93 10.72 -33.07
C ASN A 37 -0.68 11.46 -33.61
N GLN A 38 0.55 10.97 -33.43
CA GLN A 38 1.75 11.56 -34.10
C GLN A 38 1.92 13.08 -33.87
N ILE A 39 1.54 13.59 -32.69
CA ILE A 39 1.54 15.01 -32.35
C ILE A 39 2.91 15.45 -31.81
N LEU A 40 3.94 15.43 -32.66
CA LEU A 40 5.20 16.13 -32.36
C LEU A 40 5.60 16.95 -33.59
N HIS A 41 4.66 17.76 -34.05
CA HIS A 41 4.98 18.93 -34.85
C HIS A 41 5.23 20.08 -33.88
N PHE A 42 6.48 20.49 -33.72
CA PHE A 42 6.76 21.80 -33.13
C PHE A 42 6.03 22.84 -33.99
N PRO A 43 5.17 23.69 -33.40
CA PRO A 43 4.55 24.76 -34.15
C PRO A 43 5.66 25.57 -34.84
N PRO A 44 5.49 26.00 -36.10
CA PRO A 44 6.49 26.81 -36.79
C PRO A 44 6.79 28.12 -36.04
N ASP A 45 5.89 28.53 -35.15
CA ASP A 45 5.93 29.78 -34.39
C ASP A 45 6.57 29.60 -33.00
N LEU A 46 6.98 28.39 -32.62
CA LEU A 46 7.60 28.12 -31.33
C LEU A 46 9.02 28.69 -31.28
N ALA A 47 9.28 29.57 -30.31
CA ALA A 47 10.59 30.20 -30.17
C ALA A 47 11.69 29.14 -30.00
N LEU A 48 12.81 29.30 -30.72
CA LEU A 48 13.93 28.34 -30.70
C LEU A 48 14.41 28.02 -29.28
N GLN A 49 14.38 29.02 -28.40
CA GLN A 49 14.73 28.86 -26.99
C GLN A 49 13.77 27.91 -26.25
N GLN A 50 12.46 28.02 -26.49
CA GLN A 50 11.45 27.12 -25.93
C GLN A 50 11.59 25.70 -26.50
N ALA A 51 11.83 25.56 -27.81
CA ALA A 51 12.09 24.27 -28.44
C ALA A 51 13.34 23.58 -27.83
N LEU A 52 14.40 24.33 -27.56
CA LEU A 52 15.62 23.83 -26.92
C LEU A 52 15.39 23.46 -25.44
N TYR A 53 14.59 24.24 -24.70
CA TYR A 53 14.20 23.92 -23.32
C TYR A 53 13.36 22.66 -23.24
N VAL A 54 12.42 22.47 -24.16
CA VAL A 54 11.59 21.26 -24.26
C VAL A 54 12.45 20.05 -24.62
N LEU A 55 13.36 20.18 -25.59
CA LEU A 55 14.31 19.11 -25.93
C LEU A 55 15.22 18.76 -24.75
N ALA A 56 15.75 19.75 -24.02
CA ALA A 56 16.55 19.54 -22.82
C ALA A 56 15.73 18.87 -21.69
N SER A 57 14.46 19.21 -21.56
CA SER A 57 13.52 18.60 -20.60
C SER A 57 13.21 17.14 -20.99
N ILE A 58 12.98 16.85 -22.25
CA ILE A 58 12.77 15.48 -22.75
C ILE A 58 14.02 14.62 -22.56
N ILE A 59 15.21 15.16 -22.87
CA ILE A 59 16.49 14.47 -22.70
C ILE A 59 16.76 14.17 -21.22
N SER A 60 16.46 15.11 -20.32
CA SER A 60 16.63 14.91 -18.88
C SER A 60 15.70 13.87 -18.27
N LEU A 61 14.55 13.64 -18.88
CA LEU A 61 13.58 12.61 -18.46
C LEU A 61 13.94 11.20 -18.98
N TYR A 62 14.98 11.05 -19.79
CA TYR A 62 15.40 9.76 -20.37
C TYR A 62 15.58 8.62 -19.34
N PRO A 63 16.24 8.82 -18.18
CA PRO A 63 16.38 7.77 -17.18
C PRO A 63 15.05 7.27 -16.62
N ILE A 64 14.04 8.14 -16.57
CA ILE A 64 12.70 7.81 -16.09
C ILE A 64 11.86 7.15 -17.20
N LEU A 65 12.03 7.58 -18.46
CA LEU A 65 11.44 6.92 -19.61
C LEU A 65 11.96 5.47 -19.77
N ARG A 66 13.26 5.24 -19.52
CA ARG A 66 13.85 3.89 -19.47
C ARG A 66 13.21 3.03 -18.37
N LEU A 67 12.99 3.58 -17.18
CA LEU A 67 12.30 2.90 -16.09
C LEU A 67 10.87 2.50 -16.50
N HIS A 68 10.12 3.42 -17.12
CA HIS A 68 8.79 3.14 -17.66
C HIS A 68 8.80 2.01 -18.71
N LEU A 69 9.72 2.07 -19.68
CA LEU A 69 9.85 1.06 -20.74
C LEU A 69 10.22 -0.32 -20.20
N ASN A 70 11.05 -0.37 -19.16
CA ASN A 70 11.39 -1.63 -18.48
C ASN A 70 10.18 -2.21 -17.73
N GLN A 71 9.36 -1.36 -17.07
CA GLN A 71 8.12 -1.81 -16.40
C GLN A 71 7.07 -2.33 -17.39
N GLY A 72 6.93 -1.70 -18.56
CA GLY A 72 5.97 -2.13 -19.59
C GLY A 72 6.28 -3.49 -20.22
N ARG A 73 7.47 -4.05 -20.00
CA ARG A 73 7.89 -5.38 -20.47
C ARG A 73 7.49 -6.51 -19.52
N GLU A 74 7.04 -6.20 -18.31
CA GLU A 74 6.65 -7.22 -17.34
C GLU A 74 5.21 -7.72 -17.54
N PRO A 75 4.96 -9.03 -17.38
CA PRO A 75 3.61 -9.56 -17.44
C PRO A 75 2.76 -9.01 -16.28
N ARG A 76 1.55 -8.51 -16.61
CA ARG A 76 0.55 -7.92 -15.69
C ARG A 76 0.78 -6.47 -15.25
N GLN A 77 1.80 -5.79 -15.77
CA GLN A 77 1.93 -4.34 -15.58
C GLN A 77 1.11 -3.58 -16.65
N PRO A 78 0.49 -2.44 -16.31
CA PRO A 78 -0.21 -1.61 -17.29
C PRO A 78 0.78 -1.03 -18.30
N ALA A 79 0.42 -1.05 -19.59
CA ALA A 79 1.30 -0.61 -20.70
C ALA A 79 1.72 0.87 -20.61
N ARG A 80 0.95 1.71 -19.90
CA ARG A 80 1.26 3.12 -19.61
C ARG A 80 1.19 3.33 -18.11
N THR A 81 2.32 3.68 -17.49
CA THR A 81 2.38 3.97 -16.04
C THR A 81 1.66 5.28 -15.72
N SER A 82 1.24 5.47 -14.47
CA SER A 82 0.63 6.74 -14.03
C SER A 82 1.55 7.93 -14.31
N TRP A 83 2.86 7.74 -14.12
CA TRP A 83 3.86 8.76 -14.47
C TRP A 83 3.92 9.05 -15.96
N PHE A 84 3.88 8.03 -16.83
CA PHE A 84 3.85 8.25 -18.27
C PHE A 84 2.58 8.99 -18.69
N LYS A 85 1.44 8.69 -18.05
CA LYS A 85 0.19 9.45 -18.25
C LYS A 85 0.35 10.91 -17.80
N SER A 86 0.85 11.17 -16.60
CA SER A 86 1.12 12.52 -16.10
C SER A 86 2.11 13.30 -16.97
N LEU A 87 3.17 12.65 -17.45
CA LEU A 87 4.13 13.24 -18.38
C LEU A 87 3.49 13.60 -19.71
N VAL A 88 2.70 12.68 -20.29
CA VAL A 88 1.95 12.93 -21.53
C VAL A 88 0.98 14.08 -21.34
N THR A 89 0.24 14.13 -20.23
CA THR A 89 -0.66 15.23 -19.89
C THR A 89 0.09 16.56 -19.78
N LEU A 90 1.23 16.58 -19.08
CA LEU A 90 2.03 17.79 -18.87
C LEU A 90 2.67 18.28 -20.18
N LEU A 91 3.19 17.37 -21.02
CA LEU A 91 3.67 17.71 -22.36
C LEU A 91 2.53 18.24 -23.23
N THR A 92 1.36 17.60 -23.19
CA THR A 92 0.18 18.02 -23.97
C THR A 92 -0.27 19.43 -23.57
N LEU A 93 -0.31 19.73 -22.27
CA LEU A 93 -0.62 21.08 -21.75
C LEU A 93 0.45 22.10 -22.14
N ALA A 94 1.74 21.75 -22.05
CA ALA A 94 2.86 22.63 -22.41
C ALA A 94 2.95 22.95 -23.92
N PHE A 95 2.38 22.10 -24.79
CA PHE A 95 2.33 22.33 -26.23
C PHE A 95 1.06 23.08 -26.70
N LEU A 96 0.09 23.33 -25.81
CA LEU A 96 -1.23 23.87 -26.17
C LEU A 96 -1.43 25.37 -25.90
N THR A 97 -0.41 26.13 -25.49
CA THR A 97 -0.63 27.56 -25.21
C THR A 97 -0.71 28.44 -26.46
N GLU A 98 -1.95 28.95 -26.65
CA GLU A 98 -2.35 30.30 -27.13
C GLU A 98 -2.84 30.53 -28.57
N ALA A 99 -2.99 29.54 -29.44
CA ALA A 99 -3.65 29.78 -30.72
C ALA A 99 -4.43 28.57 -31.25
N ASN A 100 -5.63 28.35 -30.70
CA ASN A 100 -6.88 28.03 -31.42
C ASN A 100 -7.83 27.13 -30.60
N ASN A 101 -8.90 27.76 -30.14
CA ASN A 101 -10.27 27.25 -29.97
C ASN A 101 -10.56 26.02 -29.08
N VAL A 102 -10.96 26.33 -27.84
CA VAL A 102 -12.34 26.19 -27.29
C VAL A 102 -12.99 24.79 -27.17
N GLU A 103 -12.52 23.70 -27.78
CA GLU A 103 -13.16 22.37 -27.57
C GLU A 103 -12.47 21.47 -26.51
N ALA A 104 -11.26 21.81 -26.06
CA ALA A 104 -10.53 21.01 -25.06
C ALA A 104 -10.98 21.26 -23.60
N TRP A 105 -11.86 22.23 -23.37
CA TRP A 105 -12.36 22.62 -22.04
C TRP A 105 -13.37 21.63 -21.43
N THR A 106 -13.56 20.45 -22.04
CA THR A 106 -14.51 19.43 -21.58
C THR A 106 -13.91 18.35 -20.65
N THR A 107 -12.64 18.46 -20.22
CA THR A 107 -12.00 17.45 -19.35
C THR A 107 -11.81 17.84 -17.88
N GLY A 108 -12.42 18.94 -17.41
CA GLY A 108 -12.54 19.21 -15.97
C GLY A 108 -11.20 19.38 -15.22
N LEU A 109 -10.18 19.90 -15.89
CA LEU A 109 -8.89 20.22 -15.28
C LEU A 109 -8.81 21.72 -15.06
N GLY A 110 -9.22 22.15 -13.86
CA GLY A 110 -9.09 23.54 -13.43
C GLY A 110 -7.62 24.00 -13.37
N GLU A 111 -7.41 25.28 -13.67
CA GLU A 111 -6.16 26.00 -13.45
C GLU A 111 -5.71 25.82 -11.99
N GLY A 112 -4.50 25.32 -11.78
CA GLY A 112 -3.92 25.04 -10.45
C GLY A 112 -3.30 23.63 -10.30
N ARG A 113 -3.79 22.61 -11.02
CA ARG A 113 -3.23 21.25 -10.93
C ARG A 113 -1.92 21.05 -11.70
N ALA A 114 -1.69 21.82 -12.76
CA ALA A 114 -0.50 21.68 -13.60
C ALA A 114 0.79 22.09 -12.86
N ASP A 115 0.71 23.14 -12.04
CA ASP A 115 1.84 23.64 -11.25
C ASP A 115 2.19 22.66 -10.12
N GLU A 116 1.20 22.08 -9.44
CA GLU A 116 1.41 21.01 -8.45
C GLU A 116 2.11 19.79 -9.07
N TYR A 117 1.69 19.35 -10.27
CA TYR A 117 2.35 18.24 -10.96
C TYR A 117 3.77 18.59 -11.43
N ALA A 118 4.00 19.83 -11.89
CA ALA A 118 5.30 20.30 -12.29
C ALA A 118 6.27 20.41 -11.10
N GLU A 119 5.78 20.85 -9.95
CA GLU A 119 6.56 20.95 -8.71
C GLU A 119 6.90 19.57 -8.14
N ASP A 120 5.95 18.63 -8.13
CA ASP A 120 6.18 17.25 -7.72
C ASP A 120 7.23 16.55 -8.60
N ILE A 121 7.14 16.72 -9.93
CA ILE A 121 8.11 16.15 -10.87
C ILE A 121 9.47 16.82 -10.74
N CYS A 122 9.53 18.14 -10.58
CA CYS A 122 10.78 18.87 -10.34
C CYS A 122 11.45 18.40 -9.04
N ASN A 123 10.69 18.24 -7.96
CA ASN A 123 11.19 17.74 -6.68
C ASN A 123 11.72 16.31 -6.78
N ASP A 124 11.06 15.45 -7.54
CA ASP A 124 11.51 14.07 -7.74
C ASP A 124 12.71 13.98 -8.69
N LEU A 125 12.81 14.85 -9.71
CA LEU A 125 13.97 14.98 -10.58
C LEU A 125 15.19 15.54 -9.84
N ASN A 126 15.01 16.53 -8.96
CA ASN A 126 16.12 17.12 -8.22
C ASN A 126 16.77 16.08 -7.29
N LYS A 127 15.97 15.17 -6.72
CA LYS A 127 16.48 14.03 -5.94
C LYS A 127 17.24 13.02 -6.81
N LEU A 128 16.80 12.80 -8.05
CA LEU A 128 17.49 11.95 -9.02
C LEU A 128 18.80 12.57 -9.52
N TYR A 129 18.85 13.87 -9.74
CA TYR A 129 20.07 14.58 -10.09
C TYR A 129 21.08 14.60 -8.94
N LEU A 130 20.61 14.82 -7.71
CA LEU A 130 21.42 14.68 -6.51
C LEU A 130 21.97 13.25 -6.37
N MET A 131 21.18 12.23 -6.72
CA MET A 131 21.62 10.82 -6.77
C MET A 131 22.71 10.57 -7.81
N LEU A 132 22.62 11.20 -8.98
CA LEU A 132 23.61 11.11 -10.06
C LEU A 132 24.84 12.01 -9.85
N GLY A 133 24.86 12.82 -8.77
CA GLY A 133 25.94 13.75 -8.48
C GLY A 133 25.96 15.00 -9.37
N LEU A 134 24.83 15.33 -9.98
CA LEU A 134 24.64 16.48 -10.86
C LEU A 134 23.95 17.60 -10.06
N ASP A 135 24.71 18.29 -9.21
CA ASP A 135 24.19 19.41 -8.44
C ASP A 135 24.10 20.67 -9.33
N ARG A 136 22.93 21.33 -9.36
CA ARG A 136 22.73 22.59 -10.09
C ARG A 136 23.43 23.79 -9.45
N THR A 137 23.87 23.67 -8.20
CA THR A 137 24.52 24.77 -7.47
C THR A 137 26.02 24.87 -7.73
N THR A 138 26.66 23.82 -8.26
CA THR A 138 28.09 23.84 -8.58
C THR A 138 28.31 24.31 -10.01
N ASN A 139 28.53 25.62 -10.14
CA ASN A 139 28.95 26.31 -11.37
C ASN A 139 30.40 25.96 -11.76
N SER A 140 30.74 24.68 -11.88
CA SER A 140 32.07 24.24 -12.26
C SER A 140 32.02 23.46 -13.56
N THR A 141 32.39 24.15 -14.63
CA THR A 141 32.97 23.61 -15.85
C THR A 141 33.91 22.44 -15.52
N PHE A 142 33.56 21.22 -15.93
CA PHE A 142 34.49 20.10 -16.01
C PHE A 142 35.65 20.46 -16.94
N PRO A 143 36.93 20.08 -16.68
CA PRO A 143 37.31 18.67 -16.51
C PRO A 143 38.52 18.42 -15.59
N PHE A 144 38.38 17.67 -14.50
CA PHE A 144 39.51 16.92 -13.91
C PHE A 144 38.99 15.71 -13.12
N GLU A 145 39.44 14.50 -13.50
CA GLU A 145 39.25 13.27 -12.73
C GLU A 145 40.06 13.35 -11.43
N PHE A 146 39.46 13.90 -10.37
CA PHE A 146 39.89 13.55 -9.02
C PHE A 146 39.46 12.11 -8.76
N ARG A 147 40.43 11.18 -8.67
CA ARG A 147 40.19 9.88 -8.02
C ARG A 147 39.74 10.16 -6.61
N ARG A 148 38.41 10.16 -6.38
CA ARG A 148 37.83 10.35 -5.05
C ARG A 148 38.54 9.40 -4.09
N PRO A 149 39.13 9.88 -2.98
CA PRO A 149 39.70 8.99 -1.98
C PRO A 149 38.63 7.99 -1.55
N LYS A 150 39.03 6.72 -1.34
CA LYS A 150 38.09 5.68 -0.88
C LYS A 150 37.45 6.17 0.44
N PRO A 151 36.11 6.24 0.53
CA PRO A 151 35.45 6.74 1.73
C PRO A 151 35.80 5.83 2.91
N ILE A 152 36.26 6.44 4.02
CA ILE A 152 36.44 5.74 5.29
C ILE A 152 35.08 5.73 5.99
N LEU A 153 34.53 4.55 6.22
CA LEU A 153 33.27 4.40 6.94
C LEU A 153 33.55 4.23 8.44
N THR A 154 33.09 5.16 9.25
CA THR A 154 33.22 5.12 10.72
C THR A 154 31.85 5.31 11.38
N THR A 155 31.73 4.90 12.65
CA THR A 155 30.58 5.30 13.47
C THR A 155 30.60 6.81 13.70
N SER A 156 29.43 7.44 13.81
CA SER A 156 29.28 8.84 14.22
C SER A 156 29.39 9.01 15.74
N ARG A 157 29.31 7.92 16.51
CA ARG A 157 29.37 7.98 17.98
C ARG A 157 30.79 8.24 18.47
N LEU A 158 30.91 9.23 19.35
CA LEU A 158 32.14 9.55 20.07
C LEU A 158 32.23 8.83 21.43
N ASN A 159 31.08 8.46 22.01
CA ASN A 159 30.97 7.85 23.34
C ASN A 159 30.30 6.47 23.26
N CYS A 160 30.65 5.58 24.20
CA CYS A 160 29.99 4.28 24.35
C CYS A 160 28.60 4.44 24.97
N VAL A 161 27.59 3.76 24.42
CA VAL A 161 26.20 3.78 24.93
C VAL A 161 26.01 2.86 26.15
N PHE A 162 26.92 1.90 26.35
CA PHE A 162 26.84 0.92 27.43
C PHE A 162 27.67 1.30 28.66
N CYS A 163 28.62 2.22 28.53
CA CYS A 163 29.47 2.66 29.64
C CYS A 163 28.85 3.89 30.33
N PRO A 164 28.98 4.03 31.66
CA PRO A 164 28.52 5.22 32.38
C PRO A 164 29.25 6.49 31.87
N PRO A 165 28.55 7.62 31.69
CA PRO A 165 29.18 8.89 31.38
C PRO A 165 29.92 9.42 32.63
N GLY A 166 31.26 9.48 32.59
CA GLY A 166 32.06 10.13 33.65
C GLY A 166 33.35 9.42 34.05
N ASP A 167 33.58 8.18 33.64
CA ASP A 167 34.86 7.51 33.89
C ASP A 167 35.90 7.97 32.87
N SER A 168 36.56 9.10 33.15
CA SER A 168 37.60 9.72 32.32
C SER A 168 38.84 8.85 32.12
N ASN A 169 38.95 7.73 32.83
CA ASN A 169 40.01 6.74 32.67
C ASN A 169 39.65 5.62 31.68
N LEU A 170 38.39 5.54 31.23
CA LEU A 170 37.96 4.66 30.15
C LEU A 170 38.25 5.34 28.81
N ILE A 171 39.49 5.24 28.35
CA ILE A 171 39.88 5.67 27.00
C ILE A 171 38.87 5.10 26.00
N PRO A 172 38.20 5.93 25.16
CA PRO A 172 37.25 5.44 24.17
C PRO A 172 37.98 4.55 23.17
N SER A 173 37.96 3.23 23.37
CA SER A 173 38.54 2.30 22.41
C SER A 173 37.58 2.12 21.25
N LEU A 174 37.38 3.19 20.46
CA LEU A 174 36.81 3.07 19.13
C LEU A 174 37.72 2.13 18.35
N ARG A 175 37.22 0.93 18.03
CA ARG A 175 37.91 -0.06 17.20
C ARG A 175 38.24 0.58 15.85
N ARG A 176 39.44 1.16 15.73
CA ARG A 176 40.01 1.62 14.47
C ARG A 176 40.37 0.37 13.65
N ARG A 177 39.40 -0.22 12.93
CA ARG A 177 39.68 -1.26 11.93
C ARG A 177 40.43 -0.58 10.76
N ARG A 178 41.77 -0.63 10.78
CA ARG A 178 42.66 0.04 9.81
C ARG A 178 43.10 -0.87 8.65
N TRP A 179 43.81 -0.24 7.72
CA TRP A 179 43.57 -0.13 6.27
C TRP A 179 44.15 -1.26 5.39
N ASP A 180 44.97 -2.15 5.96
CA ASP A 180 45.69 -3.21 5.24
C ASP A 180 46.06 -4.44 6.13
N LYS A 181 45.56 -4.47 7.38
CA LYS A 181 45.73 -5.46 8.50
C LYS A 181 47.13 -5.60 9.14
N ILE A 182 47.25 -5.23 10.43
CA ILE A 182 47.64 -6.08 11.60
C ILE A 182 46.91 -5.57 12.86
N GLN A 183 46.42 -6.48 13.70
CA GLN A 183 46.01 -6.26 15.09
C GLN A 183 47.16 -6.71 16.02
N ASN A 184 47.49 -5.91 17.04
CA ASN A 184 47.73 -6.35 18.42
C ASN A 184 47.45 -5.15 19.35
N VAL A 185 46.58 -5.38 20.31
CA VAL A 185 46.06 -4.42 21.30
C VAL A 185 46.99 -4.42 22.52
N GLN A 186 47.17 -3.28 23.19
CA GLN A 186 46.92 -3.06 24.65
C GLN A 186 47.62 -1.79 25.16
N LEU A 187 46.85 -0.94 25.84
CA LEU A 187 47.36 -0.26 27.04
C LEU A 187 46.45 -0.69 28.18
N LEU A 188 47.00 -1.55 29.06
CA LEU A 188 46.35 -1.92 30.31
C LEU A 188 46.64 -0.81 31.32
N ASP A 189 45.58 -0.08 31.68
CA ASP A 189 45.51 0.62 32.95
C ASP A 189 44.48 -0.12 33.82
N SER A 190 44.75 -0.14 35.12
CA SER A 190 43.94 -0.67 36.23
C SER A 190 42.48 -0.19 36.27
N THR A 191 42.11 0.77 35.43
CA THR A 191 40.81 1.43 35.33
C THR A 191 39.97 0.96 34.14
N PHE A 192 40.48 0.05 33.29
CA PHE A 192 39.79 -0.36 32.06
C PHE A 192 38.59 -1.29 32.34
N HIS A 193 37.38 -0.84 31.99
CA HIS A 193 36.14 -1.63 31.95
C HIS A 193 35.81 -1.99 30.49
N TRP A 194 35.85 -3.28 30.19
CA TRP A 194 35.62 -3.79 28.84
C TRP A 194 34.12 -3.81 28.50
N CYS A 195 33.63 -2.81 27.78
CA CYS A 195 32.37 -3.00 27.05
C CYS A 195 32.67 -3.83 25.79
N SER A 196 32.14 -5.06 25.71
CA SER A 196 32.37 -5.98 24.57
C SER A 196 31.66 -5.55 23.27
N ALA A 197 31.47 -4.25 23.07
CA ALA A 197 30.74 -3.65 21.97
C ALA A 197 31.64 -3.30 20.76
N ASP A 198 31.17 -3.58 19.55
CA ASP A 198 31.76 -3.16 18.28
C ASP A 198 30.83 -2.16 17.61
N TYR A 199 31.37 -0.99 17.29
CA TYR A 199 30.65 0.10 16.63
C TYR A 199 30.90 0.08 15.13
N TYR A 200 29.82 0.00 14.36
CA TYR A 200 29.81 0.13 12.91
C TYR A 200 29.12 1.46 12.52
N PRO A 201 29.27 1.92 11.27
CA PRO A 201 28.56 3.10 10.77
C PRO A 201 27.04 3.05 10.91
N ASP A 202 26.44 1.84 10.92
CA ASP A 202 24.99 1.65 10.85
C ASP A 202 24.38 0.81 11.97
N ARG A 203 25.20 0.30 12.89
CA ARG A 203 24.80 -0.58 13.98
C ARG A 203 25.88 -0.69 15.06
N ILE A 204 25.47 -1.16 16.23
CA ILE A 204 26.37 -1.55 17.32
C ILE A 204 26.14 -3.03 17.58
N THR A 205 27.19 -3.83 17.67
CA THR A 205 27.08 -5.22 18.14
C THR A 205 27.69 -5.35 19.52
N TYR A 206 27.13 -6.15 20.42
CA TYR A 206 27.61 -6.26 21.80
C TYR A 206 27.31 -7.65 22.38
N GLN A 207 27.92 -7.96 23.53
CA GLN A 207 27.58 -9.15 24.32
C GLN A 207 26.74 -8.72 25.52
N SER A 208 25.63 -9.40 25.75
CA SER A 208 24.74 -9.18 26.90
C SER A 208 24.88 -10.34 27.89
N SER A 209 24.86 -10.04 29.19
CA SER A 209 24.90 -11.07 30.23
C SER A 209 23.65 -11.96 30.16
N GLY A 210 23.86 -13.27 29.94
CA GLY A 210 22.79 -14.26 29.89
C GLY A 210 22.31 -14.64 28.48
N ILE A 211 22.84 -14.04 27.41
CA ILE A 211 22.52 -14.44 26.02
C ILE A 211 23.75 -15.04 25.35
N VAL A 212 23.60 -16.27 24.83
CA VAL A 212 24.65 -16.93 24.05
C VAL A 212 24.75 -16.26 22.68
N GLY A 213 25.83 -15.51 22.45
CA GLY A 213 26.12 -14.86 21.17
C GLY A 213 26.31 -13.35 21.28
N ARG A 214 26.39 -12.68 20.12
CA ARG A 214 26.41 -11.22 20.04
C ARG A 214 25.05 -10.74 19.57
N LEU A 215 24.56 -9.66 20.17
CA LEU A 215 23.38 -8.93 19.72
C LEU A 215 23.82 -7.77 18.84
N GLU A 216 22.93 -7.28 17.97
CA GLU A 216 23.03 -5.98 17.34
C GLU A 216 21.86 -5.07 17.70
N ARG A 217 22.19 -3.78 17.83
CA ARG A 217 21.28 -2.65 17.88
C ARG A 217 21.52 -1.81 16.62
N LEU A 218 20.45 -1.41 15.94
CA LEU A 218 20.55 -0.61 14.72
C LEU A 218 20.76 0.87 15.07
N GLU A 219 21.61 1.56 14.32
CA GLU A 219 21.68 3.03 14.35
C GLU A 219 20.60 3.59 13.42
N TYR A 220 19.62 4.30 13.95
CA TYR A 220 18.47 4.76 13.17
C TYR A 220 18.80 5.94 12.23
N ASP A 221 19.80 6.76 12.58
CA ASP A 221 20.27 7.91 11.79
C ASP A 221 21.50 7.62 10.90
N ALA A 222 21.77 6.35 10.62
CA ALA A 222 22.91 5.95 9.81
C ALA A 222 22.86 6.55 8.38
N GLU A 223 23.94 7.21 7.94
CA GLU A 223 24.05 7.76 6.58
C GLU A 223 24.30 6.69 5.51
N VAL A 224 24.86 5.56 5.92
CA VAL A 224 25.20 4.40 5.09
C VAL A 224 24.62 3.14 5.71
N LEU A 225 24.22 2.18 4.88
CA LEU A 225 23.60 0.93 5.30
C LEU A 225 24.39 -0.24 4.72
N ARG A 226 24.70 -1.23 5.56
CA ARG A 226 25.33 -2.48 5.13
C ARG A 226 24.28 -3.41 4.53
N VAL A 227 24.43 -3.74 3.25
CA VAL A 227 23.47 -4.57 2.49
C VAL A 227 23.97 -5.98 2.17
N SER A 228 25.19 -6.32 2.59
CA SER A 228 25.78 -7.65 2.37
C SER A 228 26.70 -8.08 3.51
N LYS A 229 26.75 -9.40 3.75
CA LYS A 229 27.76 -10.02 4.63
C LYS A 229 29.18 -9.76 4.13
N GLN A 230 29.37 -9.63 2.82
CA GLN A 230 30.67 -9.32 2.17
C GLN A 230 31.10 -7.85 2.33
N GLY A 231 30.35 -7.03 3.09
CA GLY A 231 30.76 -5.65 3.39
C GLY A 231 30.43 -4.66 2.27
N VAL A 232 29.34 -4.87 1.54
CA VAL A 232 28.79 -3.88 0.61
C VAL A 232 27.96 -2.87 1.40
N TRP A 233 28.26 -1.59 1.22
CA TRP A 233 27.62 -0.47 1.87
C TRP A 233 26.96 0.42 0.82
N VAL A 234 25.76 0.91 1.14
CA VAL A 234 24.95 1.75 0.25
C VAL A 234 24.53 2.98 1.03
N SER A 235 24.57 4.15 0.41
CA SER A 235 24.09 5.38 1.05
C SER A 235 22.59 5.27 1.35
N ARG A 236 22.17 5.75 2.52
CA ARG A 236 20.74 5.84 2.89
C ARG A 236 19.95 6.68 1.89
N LYS A 237 20.57 7.62 1.17
CA LYS A 237 19.92 8.38 0.08
C LYS A 237 19.38 7.46 -1.02
N ILE A 238 20.09 6.38 -1.37
CA ILE A 238 19.63 5.39 -2.35
C ILE A 238 18.45 4.58 -1.78
N ALA A 239 18.44 4.31 -0.48
CA ALA A 239 17.29 3.66 0.16
C ALA A 239 16.04 4.55 0.19
N VAL A 240 16.21 5.85 0.44
CA VAL A 240 15.13 6.85 0.32
C VAL A 240 14.62 6.92 -1.12
N ALA A 241 15.51 6.86 -2.12
CA ALA A 241 15.10 6.79 -3.51
C ALA A 241 14.32 5.49 -3.83
N GLN A 242 14.73 4.35 -3.25
CA GLN A 242 14.01 3.08 -3.35
C GLN A 242 12.59 3.18 -2.77
N GLU A 243 12.43 3.85 -1.63
CA GLU A 243 11.12 4.14 -1.04
C GLU A 243 10.26 4.99 -1.98
N LYS A 244 10.80 6.07 -2.55
CA LYS A 244 10.03 6.89 -3.49
C LYS A 244 9.66 6.10 -4.73
N ALA A 245 10.53 5.21 -5.19
CA ALA A 245 10.24 4.33 -6.31
C ALA A 245 9.15 3.29 -5.99
N LEU A 246 9.14 2.77 -4.76
CA LEU A 246 8.03 1.94 -4.28
C LEU A 246 6.73 2.74 -4.29
N HIS A 247 6.72 3.92 -3.65
CA HIS A 247 5.50 4.71 -3.48
C HIS A 247 4.91 5.23 -4.81
N ARG A 248 5.75 5.74 -5.72
CA ARG A 248 5.30 6.40 -6.95
C ARG A 248 5.14 5.44 -8.14
N PHE A 249 5.92 4.35 -8.18
CA PHE A 249 5.97 3.44 -9.32
C PHE A 249 5.64 1.99 -8.98
N ASN A 250 5.27 1.68 -7.73
CA ASN A 250 5.04 0.32 -7.23
C ASN A 250 6.22 -0.61 -7.56
N SER A 251 7.45 -0.07 -7.53
CA SER A 251 8.64 -0.77 -8.00
C SER A 251 9.01 -1.92 -7.07
N GLY A 252 9.21 -3.11 -7.65
CA GLY A 252 9.76 -4.27 -6.94
C GLY A 252 11.28 -4.16 -6.72
N TRP A 253 11.82 -5.00 -5.83
CA TRP A 253 13.25 -4.96 -5.48
C TRP A 253 14.17 -5.30 -6.67
N SER A 254 13.75 -6.18 -7.57
CA SER A 254 14.51 -6.51 -8.80
C SER A 254 14.59 -5.31 -9.73
N ASN A 255 13.44 -4.68 -9.98
CA ASN A 255 13.32 -3.60 -10.95
C ASN A 255 14.09 -2.37 -10.49
N TRP A 256 14.06 -2.11 -9.17
CA TRP A 256 14.93 -1.11 -8.56
C TRP A 256 16.42 -1.43 -8.73
N ALA A 257 16.84 -2.68 -8.48
CA ALA A 257 18.24 -3.08 -8.61
C ALA A 257 18.74 -2.93 -10.05
N ASP A 258 17.95 -3.41 -11.02
CA ASP A 258 18.27 -3.31 -12.44
C ASP A 258 18.33 -1.86 -12.89
N TRP A 259 17.40 -1.01 -12.43
CA TRP A 259 17.43 0.42 -12.72
C TRP A 259 18.69 1.10 -12.16
N VAL A 260 19.07 0.83 -10.91
CA VAL A 260 20.32 1.38 -10.33
C VAL A 260 21.53 0.92 -11.13
N ASN A 261 21.57 -0.34 -11.55
CA ASN A 261 22.68 -0.89 -12.35
C ASN A 261 22.77 -0.24 -13.73
N ASP A 262 21.62 -0.03 -14.38
CA ASP A 262 21.53 0.65 -15.67
C ASP A 262 21.97 2.12 -15.57
N CYS A 263 21.56 2.83 -14.50
CA CYS A 263 21.91 4.23 -14.30
C CYS A 263 23.37 4.45 -13.91
N THR A 264 23.97 3.53 -13.14
CA THR A 264 25.37 3.65 -12.73
C THR A 264 26.34 3.21 -13.82
N GLY A 265 25.92 2.29 -14.70
CA GLY A 265 26.74 1.78 -15.80
C GLY A 265 28.03 1.07 -15.36
N ASP A 266 28.21 0.81 -14.06
CA ASP A 266 29.42 0.22 -13.50
C ASP A 266 29.37 -1.31 -13.65
N PRO A 267 30.22 -1.91 -14.50
CA PRO A 267 30.22 -3.36 -14.71
C PRO A 267 30.73 -4.14 -13.48
N LYS A 268 31.43 -3.49 -12.53
CA LYS A 268 32.06 -4.13 -11.38
C LYS A 268 31.22 -4.04 -10.10
N ASN A 269 30.46 -2.96 -9.91
CA ASN A 269 29.71 -2.70 -8.68
C ASN A 269 28.19 -2.78 -8.88
N LYS A 270 27.69 -3.95 -9.32
CA LYS A 270 26.25 -4.16 -9.51
C LYS A 270 25.55 -4.47 -8.18
N VAL A 271 24.41 -3.83 -7.97
CA VAL A 271 23.46 -4.15 -6.90
C VAL A 271 22.63 -5.34 -7.35
N THR A 272 22.70 -6.43 -6.58
CA THR A 272 21.88 -7.62 -6.80
C THR A 272 20.47 -7.44 -6.22
N TYR A 273 19.50 -8.23 -6.71
CA TYR A 273 18.15 -8.31 -6.12
C TYR A 273 18.18 -8.51 -4.59
N ARG A 274 19.05 -9.39 -4.08
CA ARG A 274 19.15 -9.67 -2.64
C ARG A 274 19.69 -8.47 -1.85
N GLN A 275 20.62 -7.71 -2.43
CA GLN A 275 21.14 -6.48 -1.82
C GLN A 275 20.09 -5.37 -1.85
N SER A 276 19.32 -5.26 -2.93
CA SER A 276 18.18 -4.33 -3.03
C SER A 276 17.07 -4.66 -2.02
N GLN A 277 16.75 -5.94 -1.83
CA GLN A 277 15.85 -6.39 -0.77
C GLN A 277 16.43 -6.09 0.62
N ARG A 278 17.73 -6.34 0.86
CA ARG A 278 18.35 -6.04 2.15
C ARG A 278 18.36 -4.54 2.43
N LEU A 279 18.63 -3.69 1.42
CA LEU A 279 18.56 -2.24 1.52
C LEU A 279 17.17 -1.79 1.97
N PHE A 280 16.12 -2.32 1.33
CA PHE A 280 14.74 -2.07 1.67
C PHE A 280 14.46 -2.42 3.14
N LEU A 281 14.81 -3.65 3.55
CA LEU A 281 14.60 -4.11 4.92
C LEU A 281 15.35 -3.25 5.93
N GLU A 282 16.62 -2.93 5.70
CA GLU A 282 17.43 -2.10 6.61
C GLU A 282 16.83 -0.69 6.78
N HIS A 283 16.43 -0.05 5.67
CA HIS A 283 15.84 1.28 5.69
C HIS A 283 14.50 1.30 6.42
N PHE A 284 13.58 0.42 6.02
CA PHE A 284 12.25 0.39 6.62
C PHE A 284 12.21 -0.18 8.02
N SER A 285 13.13 -1.07 8.39
CA SER A 285 13.24 -1.53 9.79
C SER A 285 13.50 -0.36 10.72
N ARG A 286 14.44 0.53 10.37
CA ARG A 286 14.72 1.73 11.17
C ARG A 286 13.51 2.66 11.23
N ARG A 287 12.86 2.91 10.09
CA ARG A 287 11.68 3.79 10.04
C ARG A 287 10.53 3.25 10.89
N LEU A 288 10.19 1.97 10.73
CA LEU A 288 9.14 1.32 11.51
C LEU A 288 9.48 1.31 13.00
N LEU A 289 10.71 0.93 13.38
CA LEU A 289 11.10 0.94 14.80
C LEU A 289 11.02 2.33 15.42
N VAL A 290 11.42 3.38 14.70
CA VAL A 290 11.26 4.77 15.16
C VAL A 290 9.78 5.14 15.27
N ALA A 291 8.97 4.84 14.26
CA ALA A 291 7.54 5.13 14.27
C ALA A 291 6.81 4.45 15.44
N HIS A 292 7.23 3.24 15.82
CA HIS A 292 6.68 2.50 16.96
C HIS A 292 7.31 2.85 18.32
N GLY A 293 8.26 3.79 18.39
CA GLY A 293 8.98 4.12 19.63
C GLY A 293 9.81 2.96 20.18
N LYS A 294 10.32 2.08 19.29
CA LYS A 294 11.10 0.86 19.60
C LYS A 294 12.56 0.93 19.16
N SER A 295 13.06 2.11 18.81
CA SER A 295 14.46 2.31 18.38
C SER A 295 15.48 1.92 19.45
N ASP A 296 15.16 2.14 20.73
CA ASP A 296 16.07 1.88 21.85
C ASP A 296 15.94 0.47 22.43
N ASP A 297 14.74 -0.08 22.38
CA ASP A 297 14.42 -1.42 22.89
C ASP A 297 14.80 -2.55 21.91
N PHE A 298 14.94 -2.23 20.61
CA PHE A 298 15.16 -3.24 19.59
C PHE A 298 16.56 -3.86 19.67
N CYS A 299 16.60 -5.18 19.79
CA CYS A 299 17.80 -5.99 19.62
C CYS A 299 17.51 -7.22 18.76
N CYS A 300 18.52 -7.64 17.99
CA CYS A 300 18.47 -8.89 17.23
C CYS A 300 19.83 -9.58 17.24
N GLU A 301 19.93 -10.82 16.76
CA GLU A 301 21.22 -11.49 16.65
C GLU A 301 22.15 -10.72 15.71
N ALA A 302 23.43 -10.62 16.05
CA ALA A 302 24.39 -9.86 15.27
C ALA A 302 24.55 -10.42 13.85
N HIS A 303 24.58 -9.51 12.87
CA HIS A 303 24.69 -9.85 11.43
C HIS A 303 23.56 -10.77 10.92
N PRO A 304 22.28 -10.42 11.18
CA PRO A 304 21.16 -11.28 10.90
C PRO A 304 20.99 -11.47 9.39
N SER A 305 20.43 -12.61 8.99
CA SER A 305 19.94 -12.78 7.62
C SER A 305 18.82 -11.77 7.31
N SER A 306 18.52 -11.52 6.03
CA SER A 306 17.37 -10.69 5.65
C SER A 306 16.07 -11.18 6.28
N GLN A 307 15.88 -12.50 6.30
CA GLN A 307 14.70 -13.11 6.89
C GLN A 307 14.66 -12.94 8.41
N LEU A 308 15.76 -13.21 9.12
CA LEU A 308 15.80 -13.05 10.58
C LEU A 308 15.58 -11.59 11.00
N LEU A 309 16.13 -10.62 10.25
CA LEU A 309 15.88 -9.20 10.50
C LEU A 309 14.39 -8.88 10.36
N ALA A 310 13.77 -9.28 9.25
CA ALA A 310 12.35 -9.05 9.01
C ALA A 310 11.47 -9.74 10.07
N GLU A 311 11.79 -10.96 10.46
CA GLU A 311 11.09 -11.71 11.51
C GLU A 311 11.18 -11.02 12.87
N THR A 312 12.37 -10.52 13.23
CA THR A 312 12.58 -9.86 14.52
C THR A 312 11.86 -8.52 14.57
N VAL A 313 11.96 -7.72 13.52
CA VAL A 313 11.24 -6.43 13.43
C VAL A 313 9.73 -6.67 13.45
N ARG A 314 9.24 -7.65 12.68
CA ARG A 314 7.82 -8.05 12.68
C ARG A 314 7.34 -8.45 14.08
N LYS A 315 8.12 -9.24 14.82
CA LYS A 315 7.81 -9.61 16.21
C LYS A 315 7.69 -8.38 17.11
N THR A 316 8.50 -7.34 16.87
CA THR A 316 8.46 -6.09 17.63
C THR A 316 7.24 -5.23 17.32
N ILE A 317 6.80 -5.15 16.04
CA ILE A 317 5.75 -4.20 15.60
C ILE A 317 4.36 -4.81 15.39
N GLY A 318 4.25 -6.13 15.20
CA GLY A 318 2.99 -6.85 15.04
C GLY A 318 3.06 -7.98 14.00
N ILE A 319 2.50 -9.14 14.36
CA ILE A 319 2.38 -10.34 13.51
C ILE A 319 0.92 -10.52 13.11
N ASN A 320 0.66 -10.85 11.84
CA ASN A 320 -0.69 -11.04 11.28
C ASN A 320 -1.61 -9.81 11.37
N GLY A 321 -1.08 -8.67 11.78
CA GLY A 321 -1.76 -7.41 11.90
C GLY A 321 -0.86 -6.37 12.55
N GLY A 322 -1.30 -5.13 12.50
CA GLY A 322 -0.53 -3.98 12.94
C GLY A 322 -1.35 -2.73 13.09
N VAL A 323 -0.83 -1.81 13.90
CA VAL A 323 -1.36 -0.45 14.07
C VAL A 323 -0.32 0.52 13.53
N VAL A 324 -0.77 1.58 12.85
CA VAL A 324 0.08 2.72 12.48
C VAL A 324 0.17 3.64 13.70
N PRO A 325 1.31 3.76 14.39
CA PRO A 325 1.35 4.39 15.71
C PRO A 325 0.89 5.84 15.73
N THR A 326 1.22 6.62 14.69
CA THR A 326 0.85 8.05 14.59
C THR A 326 -0.64 8.25 14.34
N SER A 327 -1.36 7.23 13.88
CA SER A 327 -2.78 7.32 13.54
C SER A 327 -3.67 7.48 14.77
N MET A 328 -3.30 6.92 15.92
CA MET A 328 -4.14 6.97 17.12
C MET A 328 -4.17 8.38 17.74
N THR A 329 -3.09 9.14 17.56
CA THR A 329 -2.99 10.55 17.96
C THR A 329 -3.48 11.52 16.89
N HIS A 330 -3.78 11.02 15.68
CA HIS A 330 -4.27 11.86 14.58
C HIS A 330 -5.67 12.43 14.89
N GLY A 331 -5.89 13.69 14.53
CA GLY A 331 -7.19 14.34 14.51
C GLY A 331 -7.20 15.43 13.45
N CYS A 332 -8.25 15.46 12.63
CA CYS A 332 -8.48 16.52 11.65
C CYS A 332 -9.97 16.70 11.40
N MET A 333 -10.35 17.83 10.80
CA MET A 333 -11.75 18.19 10.54
C MET A 333 -12.48 17.20 9.61
N ASN A 334 -11.76 16.42 8.80
CA ASN A 334 -12.35 15.41 7.90
C ASN A 334 -12.75 14.11 8.59
N CYS A 335 -12.19 13.80 9.76
CA CYS A 335 -12.50 12.58 10.49
C CYS A 335 -13.10 12.84 11.87
N THR A 336 -13.00 14.08 12.36
CA THR A 336 -13.40 14.50 13.69
C THR A 336 -14.15 15.82 13.62
N HIS A 337 -15.31 15.90 14.25
CA HIS A 337 -16.04 17.17 14.44
C HIS A 337 -16.65 17.23 15.85
N VAL A 338 -17.03 18.43 16.28
CA VAL A 338 -17.73 18.65 17.56
C VAL A 338 -19.06 17.90 17.51
N LYS A 339 -19.46 17.27 18.63
CA LYS A 339 -20.71 16.52 18.70
C LYS A 339 -21.91 17.43 18.42
N ARG A 340 -22.78 16.96 17.55
CA ARG A 340 -23.92 17.71 17.01
C ARG A 340 -25.23 17.16 17.56
N TYR A 341 -26.23 18.03 17.60
CA TYR A 341 -27.56 17.73 18.08
C TYR A 341 -28.60 18.18 17.06
N ARG A 342 -29.83 17.67 17.16
CA ARG A 342 -30.92 18.03 16.24
C ARG A 342 -31.12 19.55 16.14
N SER A 343 -30.96 20.26 17.26
CA SER A 343 -31.07 21.72 17.33
C SER A 343 -30.04 22.44 16.45
N ASP A 344 -28.85 21.86 16.26
CA ASP A 344 -27.81 22.45 15.39
C ASP A 344 -28.24 22.39 13.92
N LEU A 345 -28.74 21.23 13.48
CA LEU A 345 -29.28 21.06 12.13
C LEU A 345 -30.43 22.02 11.83
N VAL A 346 -31.37 22.17 12.77
CA VAL A 346 -32.49 23.11 12.61
C VAL A 346 -32.00 24.55 12.47
N ARG A 347 -31.01 24.95 13.29
CA ARG A 347 -30.41 26.29 13.25
C ARG A 347 -29.66 26.55 11.94
N GLU A 348 -29.07 25.52 11.35
CA GLU A 348 -28.41 25.58 10.04
C GLU A 348 -29.40 25.53 8.86
N GLY A 349 -30.70 25.40 9.12
CA GLY A 349 -31.73 25.39 8.07
C GLY A 349 -31.98 24.03 7.43
N ALA A 350 -31.55 22.94 8.07
CA ALA A 350 -31.78 21.58 7.57
C ALA A 350 -33.28 21.23 7.52
N VAL A 351 -33.76 20.77 6.36
CA VAL A 351 -35.11 20.21 6.21
C VAL A 351 -35.18 18.82 6.85
N LEU A 352 -35.85 18.70 8.00
CA LEU A 352 -36.00 17.44 8.73
C LEU A 352 -37.36 16.79 8.44
N GLY A 353 -37.36 15.51 8.06
CA GLY A 353 -38.61 14.74 7.82
C GLY A 353 -39.18 14.82 6.40
N GLY A 354 -38.35 15.16 5.40
CA GLY A 354 -38.71 15.12 3.97
C GLY A 354 -38.48 13.74 3.33
N ASN A 355 -39.42 13.30 2.51
CA ASN A 355 -39.46 12.02 1.78
C ASN A 355 -38.42 11.87 0.64
N THR A 356 -37.34 12.65 0.65
CA THR A 356 -36.32 12.60 -0.40
C THR A 356 -35.16 11.73 0.07
N ALA A 357 -35.35 10.42 -0.11
CA ALA A 357 -34.33 9.41 0.07
C ALA A 357 -33.02 9.81 -0.63
N VAL A 358 -31.88 9.59 0.03
CA VAL A 358 -30.53 9.65 -0.55
C VAL A 358 -30.33 8.55 -1.62
N ALA A 359 -31.39 7.82 -2.00
CA ALA A 359 -31.37 6.74 -2.98
C ALA A 359 -32.68 6.59 -3.79
N ASN A 360 -33.41 7.67 -4.11
CA ASN A 360 -34.55 7.64 -5.05
C ASN A 360 -35.53 6.45 -4.86
N THR A 361 -35.85 6.10 -3.62
CA THR A 361 -36.77 5.01 -3.30
C THR A 361 -37.80 5.49 -2.29
N THR A 362 -39.08 5.37 -2.67
CA THR A 362 -40.23 5.63 -1.81
C THR A 362 -40.24 4.59 -0.69
N GLU A 363 -40.26 5.02 0.57
CA GLU A 363 -40.24 4.12 1.72
C GLU A 363 -41.53 3.29 1.79
N PRO A 364 -41.49 1.95 1.69
CA PRO A 364 -42.63 1.12 2.05
C PRO A 364 -42.79 1.07 3.58
N GLU A 365 -44.02 0.80 4.05
CA GLU A 365 -44.30 0.57 5.48
C GLU A 365 -43.40 -0.55 6.03
N ALA A 366 -42.79 -0.30 7.18
CA ALA A 366 -41.91 -1.26 7.84
C ALA A 366 -42.72 -2.42 8.40
N GLU A 367 -42.46 -3.64 7.91
CA GLU A 367 -42.93 -4.84 8.61
C GLU A 367 -41.99 -5.18 9.76
N PRO A 368 -42.50 -5.43 10.99
CA PRO A 368 -41.66 -5.82 12.11
C PRO A 368 -40.96 -7.15 11.83
N ASP A 369 -39.63 -7.19 12.00
CA ASP A 369 -38.85 -8.42 11.84
C ASP A 369 -39.04 -9.31 13.08
N PRO A 370 -39.71 -10.48 12.96
CA PRO A 370 -40.01 -11.37 14.09
C PRO A 370 -38.76 -12.00 14.72
N SER A 371 -37.56 -11.77 14.17
CA SER A 371 -36.29 -12.29 14.69
C SER A 371 -35.57 -11.33 15.66
N LEU A 372 -36.04 -10.10 15.83
CA LEU A 372 -35.47 -9.12 16.76
C LEU A 372 -36.13 -9.22 18.16
N PRO A 373 -35.37 -9.08 19.26
CA PRO A 373 -35.96 -9.03 20.60
C PRO A 373 -36.94 -7.85 20.74
N GLU A 374 -38.10 -8.04 21.38
CA GLU A 374 -39.12 -6.99 21.64
C GLU A 374 -38.58 -5.72 22.35
N ASN A 375 -37.38 -5.80 22.95
CA ASN A 375 -36.75 -4.73 23.71
C ASN A 375 -35.82 -3.81 22.89
N VAL A 376 -35.72 -3.97 21.57
CA VAL A 376 -34.91 -3.06 20.73
C VAL A 376 -35.80 -1.88 20.32
N PRO A 377 -35.54 -0.64 20.79
CA PRO A 377 -36.37 0.49 20.41
C PRO A 377 -36.32 0.72 18.90
N ASP A 378 -37.48 0.76 18.25
CA ASP A 378 -37.64 1.07 16.81
C ASP A 378 -37.11 2.47 16.46
N ILE A 379 -37.06 3.39 17.44
CA ILE A 379 -36.60 4.76 17.27
C ILE A 379 -35.43 5.02 18.22
N LEU A 380 -34.33 5.54 17.66
CA LEU A 380 -33.19 6.00 18.47
C LEU A 380 -33.64 7.16 19.37
N PRO A 381 -33.38 7.12 20.69
CA PRO A 381 -33.69 8.24 21.57
C PRO A 381 -32.89 9.46 21.12
N GLN A 382 -33.59 10.57 20.95
CA GLN A 382 -32.99 11.83 20.53
C GLN A 382 -32.21 12.43 21.69
N LEU A 383 -30.92 12.67 21.46
CA LEU A 383 -30.05 13.31 22.43
C LEU A 383 -30.30 14.83 22.40
N GLU A 384 -30.54 15.42 23.57
CA GLU A 384 -30.63 16.88 23.73
C GLU A 384 -29.23 17.49 23.84
N ALA A 385 -29.08 18.72 23.35
CA ALA A 385 -27.85 19.47 23.49
C ALA A 385 -27.59 19.76 24.98
N PRO A 386 -26.34 19.64 25.45
CA PRO A 386 -26.00 19.96 26.82
C PRO A 386 -26.10 21.48 27.04
N ALA A 387 -26.24 21.91 28.30
CA ALA A 387 -26.38 23.32 28.65
C ALA A 387 -25.18 24.15 28.17
N ALA A 388 -25.40 25.44 27.89
CA ALA A 388 -24.31 26.36 27.53
C ALA A 388 -23.21 26.35 28.60
N GLY A 389 -21.94 26.31 28.17
CA GLY A 389 -20.77 26.23 29.04
C GLY A 389 -20.44 24.82 29.56
N SER A 390 -21.15 23.78 29.12
CA SER A 390 -20.82 22.39 29.46
C SER A 390 -20.19 21.62 28.28
N PRO A 391 -19.29 20.65 28.54
CA PRO A 391 -18.61 19.92 27.48
C PRO A 391 -19.58 19.22 26.54
N ARG A 392 -19.45 19.52 25.24
CA ARG A 392 -20.26 18.86 24.18
C ARG A 392 -19.65 17.53 23.76
N GLY A 393 -18.33 17.39 23.86
CA GLY A 393 -17.59 16.25 23.31
C GLY A 393 -17.41 16.33 21.80
N TYR A 394 -16.82 15.29 21.22
CA TYR A 394 -16.57 15.17 19.78
C TYR A 394 -16.97 13.80 19.26
N VAL A 395 -17.15 13.71 17.95
CA VAL A 395 -17.37 12.47 17.21
C VAL A 395 -16.22 12.23 16.26
N ARG A 396 -15.82 10.96 16.13
CA ARG A 396 -14.80 10.52 15.19
C ARG A 396 -15.22 9.19 14.55
N MET A 397 -14.99 9.05 13.25
CA MET A 397 -15.37 7.85 12.50
C MET A 397 -14.17 7.11 11.91
N ALA A 398 -14.16 5.80 12.13
CA ALA A 398 -13.29 4.85 11.46
C ALA A 398 -14.12 4.01 10.48
N VAL A 399 -13.52 3.71 9.33
CA VAL A 399 -14.07 2.90 8.26
C VAL A 399 -13.18 1.68 8.11
N MET A 400 -13.77 0.51 7.82
CA MET A 400 -13.02 -0.69 7.49
C MET A 400 -13.51 -1.32 6.20
N ASP A 401 -12.61 -2.03 5.52
CA ASP A 401 -12.96 -2.86 4.36
C ASP A 401 -11.94 -4.01 4.25
N LEU A 402 -12.33 -5.06 3.56
CA LEU A 402 -11.52 -6.20 3.23
C LEU A 402 -11.13 -6.20 1.75
N LYS A 403 -9.82 -6.15 1.49
CA LYS A 403 -9.29 -6.39 0.15
C LYS A 403 -8.84 -7.84 -0.03
N THR A 404 -9.14 -8.42 -1.18
CA THR A 404 -8.64 -9.73 -1.63
C THR A 404 -7.15 -9.72 -1.99
N ILE A 405 -6.29 -9.16 -1.13
CA ILE A 405 -4.83 -9.30 -1.21
C ILE A 405 -4.44 -10.48 -0.32
N ARG A 406 -3.90 -11.53 -0.93
CA ARG A 406 -3.74 -12.84 -0.28
C ARG A 406 -2.30 -13.33 -0.35
N HIS A 407 -1.80 -14.03 0.66
CA HIS A 407 -0.54 -14.78 0.57
C HIS A 407 -0.77 -16.28 0.77
N ARG A 408 0.23 -17.09 0.41
CA ARG A 408 0.13 -18.56 0.54
C ARG A 408 0.29 -19.02 1.98
N LYS A 409 -0.55 -19.98 2.39
CA LYS A 409 -0.55 -20.70 3.67
C LYS A 409 -0.58 -22.22 3.43
N CYS A 410 -0.45 -23.00 4.51
CA CYS A 410 -0.58 -24.45 4.45
C CYS A 410 -1.83 -24.91 3.65
N ALA A 411 -1.72 -26.03 2.94
CA ALA A 411 -2.79 -26.59 2.12
C ALA A 411 -4.01 -27.09 2.92
N LEU A 412 -3.87 -27.28 4.23
CA LEU A 412 -4.97 -27.66 5.12
C LEU A 412 -5.87 -26.46 5.46
N ASP A 413 -7.18 -26.70 5.49
CA ASP A 413 -8.23 -25.70 5.71
C ASP A 413 -8.02 -24.92 7.01
N ASP A 414 -7.89 -25.65 8.11
CA ASP A 414 -7.82 -25.10 9.47
C ASP A 414 -6.40 -24.65 9.86
N CYS A 415 -5.42 -24.90 9.00
CA CYS A 415 -4.04 -24.54 9.27
C CYS A 415 -3.74 -23.12 8.80
N GLN A 416 -3.28 -22.28 9.73
CA GLN A 416 -2.86 -20.90 9.47
C GLN A 416 -1.34 -20.76 9.31
N ASN A 417 -0.59 -21.83 9.56
CA ASN A 417 0.86 -21.79 9.58
C ASN A 417 1.46 -21.46 8.19
N PRO A 418 2.59 -20.73 8.18
CA PRO A 418 3.30 -20.39 6.95
C PRO A 418 3.88 -21.63 6.28
N LEU A 419 4.05 -21.57 4.96
CA LEU A 419 4.70 -22.64 4.20
C LEU A 419 6.16 -22.79 4.63
N TYR A 420 6.60 -24.04 4.83
CA TYR A 420 8.01 -24.34 5.10
C TYR A 420 8.90 -23.94 3.91
N ASN A 421 8.47 -24.31 2.71
CA ASN A 421 9.09 -23.87 1.46
C ASN A 421 8.10 -23.02 0.67
N TYR A 422 8.32 -21.70 0.67
CA TYR A 422 7.43 -20.78 -0.01
C TYR A 422 7.47 -20.92 -1.55
N LYS A 423 8.59 -21.34 -2.14
CA LYS A 423 8.76 -21.33 -3.60
C LYS A 423 7.81 -22.33 -4.27
N ASN A 424 7.82 -23.58 -3.81
CA ASN A 424 7.09 -24.69 -4.40
C ASN A 424 6.46 -25.66 -3.37
N GLY A 425 6.45 -25.31 -2.09
CA GLY A 425 5.84 -26.13 -1.03
C GLY A 425 4.32 -25.98 -0.93
N ARG A 426 3.68 -26.97 -0.30
CA ARG A 426 2.24 -27.01 -0.03
C ARG A 426 1.91 -26.99 1.46
N PHE A 427 2.84 -27.40 2.31
CA PHE A 427 2.63 -27.59 3.74
C PHE A 427 3.56 -26.73 4.59
N CYS A 428 3.12 -26.45 5.81
CA CYS A 428 3.96 -25.88 6.87
C CYS A 428 4.86 -26.97 7.48
N GLU A 429 5.80 -26.57 8.33
CA GLU A 429 6.77 -27.46 8.98
C GLU A 429 6.11 -28.63 9.71
N THR A 430 5.05 -28.35 10.48
CA THR A 430 4.30 -29.36 11.26
C THR A 430 3.51 -30.36 10.43
N HIS A 431 3.29 -30.09 9.14
CA HIS A 431 2.50 -30.93 8.23
C HIS A 431 3.34 -31.38 7.03
N LEU A 432 4.67 -31.36 7.15
CA LEU A 432 5.58 -31.76 6.07
C LEU A 432 5.46 -33.24 5.71
N ASP A 433 5.06 -34.07 6.66
CA ASP A 433 4.76 -35.50 6.49
C ASP A 433 3.64 -35.75 5.47
N LEU A 434 2.64 -34.87 5.41
CA LEU A 434 1.54 -34.96 4.45
C LEU A 434 1.97 -34.79 2.99
N LYS A 435 3.21 -34.37 2.73
CA LYS A 435 3.76 -34.32 1.36
C LYS A 435 3.85 -35.71 0.73
N ASP A 436 3.99 -36.75 1.56
CA ASP A 436 4.17 -38.15 1.16
C ASP A 436 2.84 -38.93 1.19
N VAL A 437 1.73 -38.24 1.46
CA VAL A 437 0.35 -38.78 1.46
C VAL A 437 -0.42 -38.27 0.23
N CYS A 438 -1.31 -39.11 -0.30
CA CYS A 438 -2.19 -38.76 -1.41
C CYS A 438 -2.97 -37.48 -1.10
N GLY A 439 -2.85 -36.49 -1.98
CA GLY A 439 -3.46 -35.17 -1.80
C GLY A 439 -4.97 -35.11 -2.00
N ILE A 440 -5.65 -36.23 -2.18
CA ILE A 440 -7.12 -36.33 -2.19
C ILE A 440 -7.56 -36.76 -0.81
N VAL A 441 -8.39 -35.96 -0.14
CA VAL A 441 -8.85 -36.22 1.23
C VAL A 441 -10.20 -36.94 1.16
N PRO A 442 -10.42 -38.04 1.92
CA PRO A 442 -9.59 -38.62 2.99
C PRO A 442 -8.79 -39.88 2.59
N CYS A 443 -8.22 -39.98 1.37
CA CYS A 443 -7.59 -41.20 0.85
C CYS A 443 -6.56 -41.86 1.79
N GLY A 444 -5.65 -41.08 2.37
CA GLY A 444 -4.66 -41.56 3.36
C GLY A 444 -3.54 -42.48 2.83
N ARG A 445 -3.61 -42.96 1.58
CA ARG A 445 -2.56 -43.81 0.97
C ARG A 445 -1.28 -43.00 0.67
N PRO A 446 -0.09 -43.63 0.68
CA PRO A 446 1.15 -42.96 0.29
C PRO A 446 1.11 -42.52 -1.18
N VAL A 447 1.89 -41.48 -1.50
CA VAL A 447 2.08 -41.04 -2.89
C VAL A 447 2.79 -42.11 -3.71
N ARG A 448 2.46 -42.19 -5.00
CA ARG A 448 3.03 -43.22 -5.91
C ARG A 448 4.56 -43.19 -5.97
N GLN A 449 5.14 -41.99 -5.96
CA GLN A 449 6.58 -41.78 -6.04
C GLN A 449 6.94 -40.44 -5.39
N PRO A 450 8.20 -40.24 -4.93
CA PRO A 450 8.65 -38.97 -4.37
C PRO A 450 8.32 -37.79 -5.31
N GLY A 451 7.61 -36.80 -4.77
CA GLY A 451 7.17 -35.61 -5.53
C GLY A 451 5.84 -35.75 -6.27
N ALA A 452 5.22 -36.94 -6.32
CA ALA A 452 3.85 -37.08 -6.81
C ALA A 452 2.83 -36.46 -5.83
N LEU A 453 1.66 -36.08 -6.36
CA LEU A 453 0.57 -35.49 -5.56
C LEU A 453 -0.51 -36.50 -5.17
N THR A 454 -0.53 -37.68 -5.78
CA THR A 454 -1.55 -38.71 -5.62
C THR A 454 -0.94 -40.11 -5.43
N CYS A 455 -1.75 -41.04 -4.92
CA CYS A 455 -1.43 -42.48 -4.89
C CYS A 455 -1.53 -43.11 -6.29
N ASP A 456 -1.31 -44.42 -6.37
CA ASP A 456 -1.38 -45.26 -7.58
C ASP A 456 -2.80 -45.52 -8.13
N THR A 457 -3.84 -45.04 -7.45
CA THR A 457 -5.23 -45.21 -7.88
C THR A 457 -5.52 -44.42 -9.16
N GLU A 458 -5.98 -45.12 -10.20
CA GLU A 458 -6.23 -44.52 -11.53
C GLU A 458 -7.20 -43.34 -11.49
N ALA A 459 -8.28 -43.44 -10.70
CA ALA A 459 -9.24 -42.35 -10.52
C ALA A 459 -8.60 -41.09 -9.91
N HIS A 460 -7.68 -41.23 -8.94
CA HIS A 460 -7.00 -40.09 -8.31
C HIS A 460 -5.99 -39.44 -9.26
N MET A 461 -5.25 -40.25 -10.02
CA MET A 461 -4.32 -39.75 -11.05
C MET A 461 -5.07 -39.03 -12.17
N ALA A 462 -6.18 -39.60 -12.64
CA ALA A 462 -7.02 -39.00 -13.67
C ALA A 462 -7.58 -37.66 -13.18
N TRP A 463 -8.08 -37.60 -11.96
CA TRP A 463 -8.64 -36.38 -11.36
C TRP A 463 -7.57 -35.30 -11.19
N GLN A 464 -6.37 -35.65 -10.70
CA GLN A 464 -5.22 -34.72 -10.63
C GLN A 464 -4.88 -34.17 -12.02
N LYS A 465 -4.78 -35.03 -13.03
CA LYS A 465 -4.46 -34.60 -14.41
C LYS A 465 -5.52 -33.66 -14.97
N MET A 466 -6.80 -33.91 -14.69
CA MET A 466 -7.90 -33.01 -15.05
C MET A 466 -7.76 -31.66 -14.35
N TYR A 467 -7.50 -31.67 -13.05
CA TYR A 467 -7.25 -30.48 -12.25
C TYR A 467 -6.06 -29.68 -12.81
N GLU A 468 -4.93 -30.32 -13.07
CA GLU A 468 -3.73 -29.69 -13.63
C GLU A 468 -4.01 -29.11 -15.02
N ASN A 469 -4.61 -29.86 -15.93
CA ASN A 469 -4.96 -29.34 -17.27
C ASN A 469 -5.86 -28.11 -17.20
N ARG A 470 -6.73 -28.03 -16.19
CA ARG A 470 -7.67 -26.90 -16.04
C ARG A 470 -7.03 -25.68 -15.37
N PHE A 471 -6.23 -25.90 -14.33
CA PHE A 471 -5.72 -24.83 -13.47
C PHE A 471 -4.24 -24.46 -13.70
N SER A 472 -3.46 -25.29 -14.38
CA SER A 472 -2.08 -24.96 -14.79
C SER A 472 -2.01 -24.06 -16.04
N HIS A 473 -3.04 -24.11 -16.90
CA HIS A 473 -3.08 -23.40 -18.19
C HIS A 473 -3.90 -22.09 -18.19
N LEU A 474 -4.40 -21.63 -17.04
CA LEU A 474 -5.03 -20.31 -16.92
C LEU A 474 -3.97 -19.19 -16.96
N SER A 475 -3.40 -18.98 -18.14
CA SER A 475 -2.64 -17.79 -18.48
C SER A 475 -3.58 -16.58 -18.59
N PHE A 476 -3.08 -15.37 -18.34
CA PHE A 476 -3.86 -14.12 -18.49
C PHE A 476 -4.57 -14.00 -19.87
N PRO A 477 -3.97 -14.43 -21.00
CA PRO A 477 -4.67 -14.53 -22.29
C PRO A 477 -5.77 -15.60 -22.35
N GLY A 478 -5.67 -16.67 -21.56
CA GLY A 478 -6.71 -17.68 -21.41
C GLY A 478 -7.94 -17.14 -20.69
N VAL A 479 -7.73 -16.35 -19.62
CA VAL A 479 -8.79 -15.63 -18.90
C VAL A 479 -9.47 -14.60 -19.81
N GLN A 480 -8.69 -13.81 -20.57
CA GLN A 480 -9.23 -12.86 -21.54
C GLN A 480 -10.05 -13.52 -22.66
N ARG A 481 -9.66 -14.72 -23.13
CA ARG A 481 -10.45 -15.48 -24.12
C ARG A 481 -11.79 -15.96 -23.57
N VAL A 482 -11.83 -16.35 -22.29
CA VAL A 482 -13.09 -16.74 -21.63
C VAL A 482 -14.00 -15.52 -21.48
N ILE A 483 -13.45 -14.36 -21.06
CA ILE A 483 -14.20 -13.10 -20.95
C ILE A 483 -14.75 -12.66 -22.31
N ARG A 484 -13.94 -12.67 -23.38
CA ARG A 484 -14.39 -12.31 -24.74
C ARG A 484 -15.46 -13.24 -25.29
N ARG A 485 -15.37 -14.55 -25.03
CA ARG A 485 -16.40 -15.53 -25.43
C ARG A 485 -17.72 -15.28 -24.71
N GLN A 486 -17.68 -14.82 -23.47
CA GLN A 486 -18.88 -14.48 -22.70
C GLN A 486 -19.50 -13.16 -23.16
N GLN A 487 -18.69 -12.15 -23.49
CA GLN A 487 -19.19 -10.91 -24.10
C GLN A 487 -19.87 -11.18 -25.45
N ALA A 488 -19.28 -12.02 -26.30
CA ALA A 488 -19.90 -12.44 -27.57
C ALA A 488 -21.23 -13.20 -27.37
N ALA A 489 -21.34 -14.05 -26.33
CA ALA A 489 -22.57 -14.79 -26.04
C ALA A 489 -23.73 -13.90 -25.51
N VAL A 490 -23.40 -12.75 -24.90
CA VAL A 490 -24.36 -11.72 -24.50
C VAL A 490 -24.81 -10.90 -25.72
N GLU A 491 -23.90 -10.60 -26.64
CA GLU A 491 -24.21 -9.91 -27.91
C GLU A 491 -25.05 -10.77 -28.88
N GLU A 492 -24.94 -12.11 -28.81
CA GLU A 492 -25.71 -13.05 -29.65
C GLU A 492 -27.13 -13.36 -29.12
N GLY A 493 -27.62 -12.65 -28.10
CA GLY A 493 -29.04 -12.65 -27.74
C GLY A 493 -29.59 -13.97 -27.17
N SER A 494 -28.74 -14.80 -26.56
CA SER A 494 -29.23 -15.94 -25.78
C SER A 494 -29.85 -15.43 -24.47
N GLY A 495 -31.18 -15.49 -24.37
CA GLY A 495 -31.97 -14.91 -23.29
C GLY A 495 -31.65 -15.47 -21.91
N VAL A 496 -30.69 -14.86 -21.23
CA VAL A 496 -30.36 -15.11 -19.83
C VAL A 496 -30.95 -13.98 -18.98
N SER A 497 -31.85 -14.32 -18.05
CA SER A 497 -32.55 -13.36 -17.18
C SER A 497 -31.59 -12.52 -16.31
N GLU A 498 -31.93 -11.25 -16.08
CA GLU A 498 -31.22 -10.26 -15.24
C GLU A 498 -30.78 -10.77 -13.85
N GLN A 499 -31.46 -11.76 -13.26
CA GLN A 499 -31.05 -12.37 -11.99
C GLN A 499 -29.72 -13.15 -12.05
N GLN A 500 -29.18 -13.44 -13.24
CA GLN A 500 -27.87 -14.07 -13.43
C GLN A 500 -26.73 -13.06 -13.70
N ALA A 501 -27.01 -11.75 -13.71
CA ALA A 501 -26.02 -10.70 -13.95
C ALA A 501 -25.15 -10.34 -12.72
N ARG A 502 -25.35 -10.97 -11.56
CA ARG A 502 -24.50 -10.82 -10.37
C ARG A 502 -23.18 -11.60 -10.51
N GLY A 503 -22.29 -11.11 -11.38
CA GLY A 503 -20.90 -11.58 -11.51
C GLY A 503 -20.75 -13.03 -12.04
N PRO A 504 -19.74 -13.34 -12.86
CA PRO A 504 -19.57 -14.69 -13.36
C PRO A 504 -19.14 -15.62 -12.22
N SER A 505 -20.07 -16.41 -11.67
CA SER A 505 -19.70 -17.63 -10.96
C SER A 505 -19.18 -18.59 -12.03
N LEU A 506 -17.86 -18.70 -12.15
CA LEU A 506 -17.21 -19.78 -12.87
C LEU A 506 -17.55 -21.08 -12.11
N ARG A 507 -18.72 -21.68 -12.36
CA ARG A 507 -19.01 -23.04 -11.91
C ARG A 507 -18.08 -23.96 -12.69
N VAL A 508 -16.90 -24.21 -12.13
CA VAL A 508 -15.92 -25.11 -12.70
C VAL A 508 -16.46 -26.52 -12.54
N GLN A 509 -17.04 -27.09 -13.60
CA GLN A 509 -17.41 -28.50 -13.65
C GLN A 509 -16.14 -29.36 -13.67
N LEU A 510 -15.66 -29.74 -12.49
CA LEU A 510 -14.80 -30.91 -12.32
C LEU A 510 -15.69 -32.16 -12.32
N GLN A 511 -15.22 -33.26 -12.90
CA GLN A 511 -15.97 -34.52 -12.84
C GLN A 511 -16.01 -35.05 -11.40
N ALA A 512 -17.09 -35.75 -11.08
CA ALA A 512 -17.24 -36.43 -9.79
C ALA A 512 -16.13 -37.48 -9.61
N LEU A 513 -15.69 -37.64 -8.37
CA LEU A 513 -14.75 -38.67 -7.96
C LEU A 513 -15.50 -39.68 -7.10
N GLY A 514 -15.89 -40.81 -7.69
CA GLY A 514 -16.80 -41.76 -7.04
C GLY A 514 -18.15 -41.11 -6.77
N ASN A 515 -18.57 -41.10 -5.50
CA ASN A 515 -19.84 -40.49 -5.07
C ASN A 515 -19.72 -38.99 -4.74
N THR A 516 -18.52 -38.42 -4.78
CA THR A 516 -18.29 -37.01 -4.42
C THR A 516 -18.37 -36.13 -5.67
N PRO A 517 -19.30 -35.16 -5.74
CA PRO A 517 -19.33 -34.15 -6.81
C PRO A 517 -17.97 -33.46 -6.94
N GLY A 518 -17.55 -33.15 -8.17
CA GLY A 518 -16.18 -32.67 -8.44
C GLY A 518 -15.83 -31.34 -7.76
N ASP A 519 -16.83 -30.49 -7.50
CA ASP A 519 -16.71 -29.24 -6.74
C ASP A 519 -16.59 -29.45 -5.22
N GLN A 520 -16.97 -30.62 -4.73
CA GLN A 520 -16.90 -31.03 -3.33
C GLN A 520 -15.67 -31.89 -3.01
N VAL A 521 -14.85 -32.23 -4.01
CA VAL A 521 -13.62 -33.00 -3.80
C VAL A 521 -12.58 -32.13 -3.08
N VAL A 522 -12.31 -32.48 -1.82
CA VAL A 522 -11.30 -31.81 -0.99
C VAL A 522 -9.91 -32.32 -1.37
N HIS A 523 -9.00 -31.39 -1.70
CA HIS A 523 -7.64 -31.73 -2.13
C HIS A 523 -6.57 -30.78 -1.57
N THR A 524 -5.34 -31.27 -1.44
CA THR A 524 -4.16 -30.53 -0.96
C THR A 524 -3.10 -30.31 -2.05
N PHE A 525 -3.48 -30.38 -3.34
CA PHE A 525 -2.55 -30.24 -4.48
C PHE A 525 -1.82 -28.90 -4.58
N LYS A 526 -2.35 -27.85 -3.95
CA LYS A 526 -1.71 -26.53 -3.87
C LYS A 526 -1.79 -26.00 -2.45
N ALA A 527 -0.85 -25.14 -2.10
CA ALA A 527 -0.98 -24.28 -0.92
C ALA A 527 -2.28 -23.49 -0.99
N LYS A 528 -2.96 -23.33 0.15
CA LYS A 528 -4.10 -22.41 0.24
C LYS A 528 -3.60 -20.98 0.29
N LYS A 529 -4.54 -20.04 0.20
CA LYS A 529 -4.28 -18.62 0.38
C LYS A 529 -5.06 -18.12 1.59
N THR A 530 -4.61 -17.03 2.20
CA THR A 530 -5.46 -16.24 3.10
C THR A 530 -6.70 -15.74 2.36
N TYR A 531 -7.74 -15.35 3.09
CA TYR A 531 -8.95 -14.81 2.51
C TYR A 531 -8.73 -13.38 1.98
N GLY A 532 -8.13 -12.52 2.81
CA GLY A 532 -7.83 -11.15 2.43
C GLY A 532 -7.07 -10.39 3.51
N LEU A 533 -6.84 -9.12 3.22
CA LEU A 533 -6.28 -8.10 4.09
C LEU A 533 -7.42 -7.19 4.53
N GLN A 534 -7.71 -7.15 5.81
CA GLN A 534 -8.66 -6.21 6.39
C GLN A 534 -7.90 -4.96 6.83
N THR A 535 -8.41 -3.79 6.49
CA THR A 535 -7.82 -2.50 6.84
C THR A 535 -8.84 -1.67 7.59
N VAL A 536 -8.33 -0.83 8.49
CA VAL A 536 -9.12 0.16 9.20
C VAL A 536 -8.42 1.51 9.03
N GLN A 537 -9.18 2.55 8.71
CA GLN A 537 -8.71 3.91 8.52
C GLN A 537 -9.71 4.91 9.07
N TRP A 538 -9.25 6.10 9.45
CA TRP A 538 -10.14 7.21 9.78
C TRP A 538 -10.91 7.67 8.54
N ALA A 539 -12.06 8.32 8.72
CA ALA A 539 -12.85 8.88 7.61
C ALA A 539 -12.12 9.97 6.78
N CYS A 540 -10.92 10.41 7.22
CA CYS A 540 -10.02 11.26 6.44
C CYS A 540 -9.05 10.48 5.53
N GLY A 541 -9.04 9.15 5.62
CA GLY A 541 -8.16 8.24 4.89
C GLY A 541 -6.88 7.83 5.64
N VAL A 542 -6.55 8.44 6.79
CA VAL A 542 -5.36 8.05 7.56
C VAL A 542 -5.53 6.61 8.08
N PRO A 543 -4.62 5.67 7.73
CA PRO A 543 -4.74 4.28 8.12
C PRO A 543 -4.49 4.12 9.62
N ILE A 544 -5.38 3.38 10.28
CA ILE A 544 -5.28 3.05 11.71
C ILE A 544 -4.51 1.74 11.87
N GLY A 545 -4.92 0.72 11.13
CA GLY A 545 -4.35 -0.61 11.27
C GLY A 545 -4.84 -1.58 10.23
N TRP A 546 -4.34 -2.81 10.33
CA TRP A 546 -4.64 -3.87 9.39
C TRP A 546 -4.55 -5.25 10.05
N GLY A 547 -5.18 -6.25 9.45
CA GLY A 547 -5.17 -7.64 9.89
C GLY A 547 -5.32 -8.63 8.74
N LYS A 548 -4.80 -9.85 8.92
CA LYS A 548 -5.03 -10.96 7.98
C LYS A 548 -6.34 -11.67 8.31
N CYS A 549 -7.19 -11.82 7.31
CA CYS A 549 -8.33 -12.71 7.39
C CYS A 549 -7.96 -14.07 6.78
N TYR A 550 -8.04 -15.14 7.56
CA TYR A 550 -7.75 -16.50 7.08
C TYR A 550 -8.98 -17.20 6.51
N ARG A 551 -10.17 -16.74 6.85
CA ARG A 551 -11.47 -17.24 6.40
C ARG A 551 -12.36 -16.07 5.98
N SER A 552 -13.36 -16.35 5.15
CA SER A 552 -14.42 -15.39 4.84
C SER A 552 -15.27 -15.15 6.07
N GLU A 553 -15.44 -13.89 6.43
CA GLU A 553 -16.29 -13.42 7.53
C GLU A 553 -17.71 -13.97 7.35
N SER A 554 -18.00 -15.04 8.07
CA SER A 554 -19.35 -15.51 8.38
C SER A 554 -19.52 -15.76 9.88
N GLU A 555 -18.53 -15.36 10.69
CA GLU A 555 -18.60 -15.32 12.15
C GLU A 555 -18.04 -13.97 12.64
N PRO A 556 -18.80 -13.19 13.42
CA PRO A 556 -18.52 -11.78 13.66
C PRO A 556 -17.44 -11.55 14.72
N GLN A 557 -16.49 -10.67 14.42
CA GLN A 557 -15.57 -10.06 15.38
C GLN A 557 -15.71 -8.52 15.31
N THR A 558 -16.40 -7.95 16.31
CA THR A 558 -16.44 -6.54 16.80
C THR A 558 -16.09 -5.35 15.87
N GLY A 559 -17.07 -4.45 15.65
CA GLY A 559 -16.94 -3.02 16.00
C GLY A 559 -16.63 -1.91 14.97
N PHE A 560 -17.13 -1.85 13.72
CA PHE A 560 -16.76 -0.78 12.74
C PHE A 560 -17.83 -0.48 11.66
N ALA A 561 -17.66 0.62 10.90
CA ALA A 561 -18.38 0.85 9.65
C ALA A 561 -17.85 -0.08 8.55
N TYR A 562 -18.71 -0.94 8.02
CA TYR A 562 -18.41 -2.15 7.24
C TYR A 562 -19.59 -2.48 6.30
N ASP A 563 -19.32 -3.17 5.20
CA ASP A 563 -20.31 -3.49 4.16
C ASP A 563 -21.51 -4.30 4.68
N SER A 564 -21.32 -5.10 5.73
CA SER A 564 -22.40 -5.86 6.40
C SER A 564 -22.49 -5.54 7.89
N THR A 565 -22.28 -4.27 8.28
CA THR A 565 -22.40 -3.89 9.70
C THR A 565 -23.78 -4.23 10.26
N CYS A 566 -24.83 -4.24 9.44
CA CYS A 566 -26.17 -4.65 9.86
C CYS A 566 -26.21 -6.09 10.42
N ASP A 567 -25.42 -7.02 9.86
CA ASP A 567 -25.37 -8.41 10.33
C ASP A 567 -24.59 -8.54 11.64
N LEU A 568 -23.50 -7.80 11.78
CA LEU A 568 -22.79 -7.66 13.05
C LEU A 568 -23.69 -7.05 14.12
N LEU A 569 -24.41 -5.99 13.79
CA LEU A 569 -25.32 -5.32 14.71
C LEU A 569 -26.45 -6.26 15.12
N ARG A 570 -27.03 -6.99 14.17
CA ARG A 570 -28.03 -8.04 14.42
C ARG A 570 -27.47 -9.11 15.35
N HIS A 571 -26.23 -9.56 15.14
CA HIS A 571 -25.58 -10.49 16.05
C HIS A 571 -25.40 -9.91 17.46
N ILE A 572 -24.89 -8.69 17.61
CA ILE A 572 -24.69 -8.04 18.92
C ILE A 572 -26.02 -7.91 19.66
N VAL A 573 -27.06 -7.45 18.97
CA VAL A 573 -28.40 -7.25 19.52
C VAL A 573 -29.05 -8.57 19.93
N THR A 574 -28.94 -9.60 19.10
CA THR A 574 -29.48 -10.95 19.41
C THR A 574 -28.75 -11.63 20.56
N GLN A 575 -27.43 -11.42 20.70
CA GLN A 575 -26.65 -11.95 21.82
C GLN A 575 -26.88 -11.18 23.12
N ASN A 576 -26.91 -9.84 23.06
CA ASN A 576 -27.09 -8.97 24.21
C ASN A 576 -27.67 -7.60 23.82
N ALA A 577 -28.99 -7.45 23.93
CA ALA A 577 -29.70 -6.19 23.65
C ALA A 577 -29.29 -5.03 24.59
N GLY A 578 -28.70 -5.32 25.76
CA GLY A 578 -28.15 -4.34 26.70
C GLY A 578 -26.65 -4.07 26.52
N SER A 579 -26.06 -4.52 25.41
CA SER A 579 -24.62 -4.34 25.15
C SER A 579 -24.23 -2.87 25.19
N ILE A 580 -23.18 -2.54 25.96
CA ILE A 580 -22.64 -1.19 26.07
C ILE A 580 -22.27 -0.60 24.70
N TRP A 581 -21.89 -1.45 23.74
CA TRP A 581 -21.59 -1.08 22.36
C TRP A 581 -22.75 -0.39 21.66
N LEU A 582 -24.00 -0.75 21.98
CA LEU A 582 -25.19 -0.13 21.41
C LEU A 582 -25.43 1.30 21.94
N ALA A 583 -24.86 1.61 23.11
CA ALA A 583 -24.91 2.94 23.72
C ALA A 583 -23.69 3.81 23.33
N THR A 584 -22.51 3.21 23.18
CA THR A 584 -21.25 3.93 22.97
C THR A 584 -20.80 4.02 21.51
N THR A 585 -21.33 3.19 20.61
CA THR A 585 -20.80 3.04 19.24
C THR A 585 -21.92 3.06 18.21
N LYS A 586 -21.71 3.80 17.12
CA LYS A 586 -22.59 3.82 15.95
C LYS A 586 -22.03 2.88 14.88
N PHE A 587 -22.94 2.15 14.24
CA PHE A 587 -22.64 1.04 13.35
C PHE A 587 -23.17 1.35 11.96
N ILE A 588 -22.39 2.08 11.16
CA ILE A 588 -22.83 2.66 9.90
C ILE A 588 -22.41 1.78 8.72
N VAL A 589 -23.32 1.54 7.78
CA VAL A 589 -23.00 0.85 6.52
C VAL A 589 -22.51 1.90 5.53
N ASP A 590 -21.53 1.54 4.70
CA ASP A 590 -21.06 2.41 3.63
C ASP A 590 -22.22 2.81 2.68
N ALA A 591 -22.21 4.05 2.20
CA ALA A 591 -23.32 4.59 1.41
C ALA A 591 -23.58 3.85 0.11
N TRP A 592 -22.55 3.35 -0.58
CA TRP A 592 -22.74 2.57 -1.79
C TRP A 592 -23.43 1.23 -1.47
N HIS A 593 -22.96 0.56 -0.41
CA HIS A 593 -23.50 -0.73 0.02
C HIS A 593 -24.93 -0.62 0.54
N TYR A 594 -25.23 0.47 1.26
CA TYR A 594 -26.56 0.72 1.82
C TYR A 594 -27.67 0.70 0.77
N ILE A 595 -27.40 1.15 -0.46
CA ILE A 595 -28.37 1.12 -1.58
C ILE A 595 -28.86 -0.32 -1.87
N GLY A 596 -28.01 -1.32 -1.64
CA GLY A 596 -28.34 -2.73 -1.87
C GLY A 596 -29.09 -3.41 -0.71
N HIS A 597 -29.29 -2.72 0.42
CA HIS A 597 -29.92 -3.30 1.61
C HIS A 597 -31.44 -3.28 1.50
N ARG A 598 -32.10 -4.19 2.23
CA ARG A 598 -33.57 -4.27 2.23
C ARG A 598 -34.13 -3.06 2.98
N ALA A 599 -34.95 -2.26 2.30
CA ALA A 599 -35.63 -1.12 2.91
C ALA A 599 -36.53 -1.49 4.10
N SER A 600 -37.01 -2.75 4.14
CA SER A 600 -37.82 -3.28 5.25
C SER A 600 -37.02 -3.68 6.49
N ASP A 601 -35.69 -3.73 6.43
CA ASP A 601 -34.86 -4.05 7.59
C ASP A 601 -34.79 -2.84 8.53
N VAL A 602 -35.63 -2.86 9.57
CA VAL A 602 -35.75 -1.77 10.57
C VAL A 602 -34.41 -1.49 11.26
N LEU A 603 -33.63 -2.52 11.59
CA LEU A 603 -32.34 -2.38 12.25
C LEU A 603 -31.35 -1.65 11.33
N CYS A 604 -31.30 -2.06 10.06
CA CYS A 604 -30.46 -1.41 9.06
C CYS A 604 -30.89 0.05 8.82
N ARG A 605 -32.19 0.30 8.69
CA ARG A 605 -32.72 1.66 8.42
C ARG A 605 -32.45 2.63 9.57
N THR A 606 -32.61 2.19 10.81
CA THR A 606 -32.56 3.07 11.99
C THR A 606 -31.17 3.22 12.58
N ARG A 607 -30.30 2.20 12.44
CA ARG A 607 -28.98 2.17 13.10
C ARG A 607 -27.81 2.18 12.14
N CYS A 608 -28.01 1.78 10.89
CA CYS A 608 -26.94 1.64 9.89
C CYS A 608 -26.98 2.67 8.76
N ASN A 609 -28.02 3.51 8.68
CA ASN A 609 -28.14 4.54 7.66
C ASN A 609 -26.97 5.56 7.76
N PRO A 610 -26.17 5.73 6.70
CA PRO A 610 -25.05 6.68 6.70
C PRO A 610 -25.45 8.15 6.58
N ALA A 611 -26.70 8.45 6.23
CA ALA A 611 -27.22 9.82 6.08
C ALA A 611 -28.72 9.92 6.43
N PRO A 612 -29.09 9.83 7.72
CA PRO A 612 -30.49 9.87 8.15
C PRO A 612 -31.08 11.30 8.17
N MET A 613 -31.94 11.60 7.20
CA MET A 613 -32.56 12.91 6.97
C MET A 613 -33.66 13.29 8.00
N ASP A 614 -33.97 12.39 8.93
CA ASP A 614 -34.98 12.59 9.98
C ASP A 614 -34.44 13.34 11.20
N GLY A 615 -33.13 13.64 11.22
CA GLY A 615 -32.43 14.27 12.34
C GLY A 615 -32.22 13.36 13.55
N SER A 616 -32.32 12.04 13.37
CA SER A 616 -32.03 11.04 14.41
C SER A 616 -30.53 10.89 14.67
N GLN A 617 -29.68 11.14 13.67
CA GLN A 617 -28.21 11.12 13.80
C GLN A 617 -27.58 12.39 13.22
N PRO A 618 -27.62 13.50 13.96
CA PRO A 618 -27.13 14.80 13.48
C PRO A 618 -25.62 14.85 13.21
N ASP A 619 -24.85 13.93 13.79
CA ASP A 619 -23.42 13.81 13.55
C ASP A 619 -23.06 13.31 12.13
N LEU A 620 -24.00 12.74 11.38
CA LEU A 620 -23.73 12.14 10.07
C LEU A 620 -24.04 13.07 8.88
N ILE A 621 -24.66 14.22 9.12
CA ILE A 621 -25.15 15.12 8.07
C ILE A 621 -24.71 16.55 8.34
N LEU A 622 -24.17 17.24 7.34
CA LEU A 622 -23.90 18.69 7.33
C LEU A 622 -24.84 19.37 6.33
N THR A 623 -25.21 20.63 6.56
CA THR A 623 -25.76 21.48 5.50
C THR A 623 -24.60 22.09 4.70
N ALA A 624 -24.63 21.94 3.39
CA ALA A 624 -23.67 22.51 2.46
C ALA A 624 -24.41 23.38 1.44
N GLU A 625 -23.85 24.54 1.14
CA GLU A 625 -24.35 25.41 0.07
C GLU A 625 -23.66 25.00 -1.24
N ASP A 626 -24.44 24.78 -2.30
CA ASP A 626 -23.91 24.48 -3.62
C ASP A 626 -23.45 25.74 -4.38
N GLU A 627 -22.91 25.56 -5.59
CA GLU A 627 -22.45 26.66 -6.45
C GLU A 627 -23.58 27.63 -6.84
N ASN A 628 -24.85 27.23 -6.69
CA ASN A 628 -26.03 28.03 -7.00
C ASN A 628 -26.58 28.76 -5.75
N GLY A 629 -25.97 28.60 -4.58
CA GLY A 629 -26.46 29.15 -3.33
C GLY A 629 -27.60 28.36 -2.69
N GLU A 630 -27.91 27.17 -3.21
CA GLU A 630 -28.92 26.29 -2.62
C GLU A 630 -28.32 25.46 -1.50
N VAL A 631 -29.01 25.43 -0.36
CA VAL A 631 -28.58 24.67 0.82
C VAL A 631 -29.10 23.24 0.71
N HIS A 632 -28.17 22.29 0.63
CA HIS A 632 -28.45 20.86 0.58
C HIS A 632 -27.84 20.15 1.79
N GLN A 633 -28.41 19.00 2.15
CA GLN A 633 -27.82 18.13 3.17
C GLN A 633 -26.78 17.20 2.53
N ALA A 634 -25.57 17.19 3.07
CA ALA A 634 -24.44 16.38 2.64
C ALA A 634 -23.95 15.46 3.77
N ARG A 635 -23.29 14.36 3.42
CA ARG A 635 -22.65 13.46 4.40
C ARG A 635 -21.53 14.21 5.14
N ALA A 636 -21.53 14.12 6.47
CA ALA A 636 -20.52 14.77 7.30
C ALA A 636 -19.14 14.10 7.21
N LEU A 637 -19.12 12.78 6.98
CA LEU A 637 -17.93 11.95 7.06
C LEU A 637 -17.84 11.04 5.82
N ASN A 638 -16.63 10.86 5.30
CA ASN A 638 -16.39 10.07 4.11
C ASN A 638 -16.27 8.57 4.43
N THR A 639 -17.29 7.79 4.05
CA THR A 639 -17.32 6.33 4.19
C THR A 639 -16.55 5.58 3.09
N GLU A 640 -16.20 6.26 1.98
CA GLU A 640 -15.54 5.66 0.80
C GLU A 640 -14.01 5.62 0.94
N THR A 641 -13.46 6.05 2.08
CA THR A 641 -12.01 6.06 2.32
C THR A 641 -11.37 4.67 2.29
N ALA A 642 -12.13 3.64 2.63
CA ALA A 642 -11.69 2.25 2.54
C ALA A 642 -11.41 1.82 1.10
N GLU A 643 -12.31 2.19 0.20
CA GLU A 643 -12.23 1.89 -1.22
C GLU A 643 -11.04 2.63 -1.85
N GLN A 644 -10.77 3.87 -1.41
CA GLN A 644 -9.59 4.63 -1.83
C GLN A 644 -8.29 3.95 -1.40
N LEU A 645 -8.18 3.51 -0.14
CA LEU A 645 -7.03 2.73 0.34
C LEU A 645 -6.90 1.41 -0.43
N ASN A 646 -8.00 0.70 -0.64
CA ASN A 646 -8.04 -0.56 -1.37
C ASN A 646 -7.66 -0.44 -2.85
N SER A 647 -8.04 0.67 -3.48
CA SER A 647 -7.62 1.04 -4.83
C SER A 647 -6.11 1.29 -4.88
N TRP A 648 -5.57 2.04 -3.90
CA TRP A 648 -4.13 2.27 -3.80
C TRP A 648 -3.33 0.99 -3.55
N LEU A 649 -3.81 0.12 -2.64
CA LEU A 649 -3.20 -1.19 -2.37
C LEU A 649 -3.22 -2.14 -3.57
N GLY A 650 -4.15 -1.96 -4.50
CA GLY A 650 -4.22 -2.72 -5.75
C GLY A 650 -2.93 -2.67 -6.58
N GLY A 651 -2.18 -1.56 -6.48
CA GLY A 651 -0.87 -1.43 -7.11
C GLY A 651 0.21 -2.39 -6.59
N PHE A 652 0.04 -2.93 -5.38
CA PHE A 652 1.00 -3.81 -4.71
C PHE A 652 0.54 -5.27 -4.62
N GLU A 653 -0.69 -5.57 -5.07
CA GLU A 653 -1.29 -6.90 -4.97
C GLU A 653 -0.38 -7.99 -5.56
N ALA A 654 0.14 -7.75 -6.77
CA ALA A 654 1.00 -8.73 -7.44
C ALA A 654 2.28 -9.04 -6.65
N ALA A 655 2.87 -8.04 -5.99
CA ALA A 655 4.05 -8.21 -5.17
C ALA A 655 3.71 -8.96 -3.87
N LEU A 656 2.68 -8.50 -3.15
CA LEU A 656 2.21 -9.08 -1.89
C LEU A 656 1.82 -10.55 -2.03
N GLN A 657 1.14 -10.93 -3.13
CA GLN A 657 0.76 -12.32 -3.38
C GLN A 657 1.96 -13.27 -3.54
N GLN A 658 3.15 -12.75 -3.83
CA GLN A 658 4.39 -13.51 -3.99
C GLN A 658 5.30 -13.43 -2.76
N MET A 659 4.87 -12.82 -1.67
CA MET A 659 5.68 -12.73 -0.45
C MET A 659 5.45 -13.91 0.50
N SER A 660 6.52 -14.33 1.17
CA SER A 660 6.40 -15.19 2.35
C SER A 660 5.61 -14.46 3.44
N ASP A 661 5.06 -15.23 4.38
CA ASP A 661 4.29 -14.71 5.51
C ASP A 661 4.97 -13.55 6.26
N VAL A 662 6.28 -13.71 6.53
CA VAL A 662 7.10 -12.66 7.19
C VAL A 662 7.20 -11.41 6.35
N ASN A 663 7.57 -11.57 5.07
CA ASN A 663 7.78 -10.43 4.19
C ASN A 663 6.46 -9.73 3.87
N TYR A 664 5.36 -10.48 3.81
CA TYR A 664 4.02 -9.93 3.65
C TYR A 664 3.70 -8.95 4.78
N ASP A 665 3.85 -9.39 6.04
CA ASP A 665 3.54 -8.53 7.20
C ASP A 665 4.42 -7.30 7.22
N PHE A 666 5.73 -7.50 7.08
CA PHE A 666 6.69 -6.42 7.04
C PHE A 666 6.32 -5.40 5.96
N PHE A 667 5.96 -5.88 4.75
CA PHE A 667 5.65 -5.01 3.63
C PHE A 667 4.33 -4.27 3.83
N VAL A 668 3.29 -4.91 4.40
CA VAL A 668 2.03 -4.21 4.69
C VAL A 668 2.24 -3.12 5.75
N HIS A 669 3.02 -3.38 6.81
CA HIS A 669 3.41 -2.33 7.76
C HIS A 669 4.09 -1.14 7.06
N VAL A 670 5.00 -1.39 6.12
CA VAL A 670 5.63 -0.35 5.31
C VAL A 670 4.60 0.43 4.48
N LEU A 671 3.70 -0.26 3.79
CA LEU A 671 2.69 0.38 2.95
C LEU A 671 1.75 1.27 3.76
N MET A 672 1.30 0.79 4.93
CA MET A 672 0.43 1.57 5.82
C MET A 672 1.13 2.83 6.34
N MET A 673 2.40 2.73 6.74
CA MET A 673 3.19 3.89 7.17
C MET A 673 3.36 4.92 6.04
N ILE A 674 3.75 4.49 4.83
CA ILE A 674 3.94 5.40 3.68
C ILE A 674 2.62 6.07 3.28
N TYR A 675 1.53 5.32 3.27
CA TYR A 675 0.21 5.85 2.93
C TYR A 675 -0.25 6.87 3.98
N GLY A 676 -0.10 6.55 5.27
CA GLY A 676 -0.43 7.46 6.38
C GLY A 676 0.32 8.79 6.28
N GLU A 677 1.64 8.75 6.06
CA GLU A 677 2.43 9.97 5.86
C GLU A 677 1.99 10.80 4.65
N THR A 678 1.47 10.14 3.62
CA THR A 678 0.94 10.81 2.43
C THR A 678 -0.40 11.48 2.72
N MET A 679 -1.27 10.83 3.50
CA MET A 679 -2.55 11.41 3.93
C MET A 679 -2.33 12.57 4.88
N GLU A 680 -1.44 12.44 5.87
CA GLU A 680 -1.10 13.51 6.80
C GLU A 680 -0.58 14.75 6.07
N LYS A 681 0.31 14.58 5.08
CA LYS A 681 0.78 15.72 4.25
C LYS A 681 -0.35 16.41 3.49
N ARG A 682 -1.29 15.65 2.94
CA ARG A 682 -2.46 16.22 2.24
C ARG A 682 -3.38 16.98 3.20
N ILE A 683 -3.56 16.48 4.42
CA ILE A 683 -4.37 17.11 5.46
C ILE A 683 -3.73 18.43 5.90
N HIS A 684 -2.42 18.41 6.18
CA HIS A 684 -1.66 19.61 6.53
C HIS A 684 -1.68 20.64 5.39
N ALA A 685 -1.49 20.23 4.14
CA ALA A 685 -1.54 21.13 2.98
C ALA A 685 -2.91 21.81 2.80
N LYS A 686 -3.99 21.19 3.29
CA LYS A 686 -5.34 21.75 3.27
C LYS A 686 -5.70 22.57 4.52
N GLY A 687 -4.80 22.67 5.51
CA GLY A 687 -5.07 23.38 6.77
C GLY A 687 -6.20 22.77 7.61
N MET A 688 -6.43 21.46 7.49
CA MET A 688 -7.58 20.77 8.12
C MET A 688 -7.29 20.28 9.56
N GLU A 689 -6.26 20.81 10.20
CA GLU A 689 -5.88 20.45 11.58
C GLU A 689 -6.92 20.96 12.58
N LEU A 690 -7.02 20.31 13.74
CA LEU A 690 -7.94 20.74 14.79
C LEU A 690 -7.35 21.96 15.51
N SER A 691 -8.06 23.09 15.45
CA SER A 691 -7.66 24.35 16.09
C SER A 691 -7.91 24.35 17.60
N ASP A 692 -7.37 25.35 18.31
CA ASP A 692 -7.69 25.57 19.72
C ASP A 692 -9.18 25.90 19.91
N GLU A 693 -9.79 26.61 18.96
CA GLU A 693 -11.24 26.87 18.93
C GLU A 693 -12.07 25.58 18.89
N PHE A 694 -11.59 24.56 18.17
CA PHE A 694 -12.24 23.25 18.16
C PHE A 694 -12.26 22.64 19.56
N TRP A 695 -11.13 22.67 20.28
CA TRP A 695 -11.04 22.08 21.62
C TRP A 695 -11.81 22.89 22.66
N ALA A 696 -11.81 24.22 22.56
CA ALA A 696 -12.67 25.08 23.39
C ALA A 696 -14.15 24.72 23.20
N ALA A 697 -14.61 24.57 21.95
CA ALA A 697 -15.98 24.16 21.66
C ALA A 697 -16.32 22.74 22.17
N VAL A 698 -15.37 21.81 22.14
CA VAL A 698 -15.52 20.46 22.71
C VAL A 698 -15.68 20.50 24.22
N ASN A 699 -14.89 21.34 24.90
CA ASN A 699 -14.86 21.48 26.35
C ASN A 699 -15.97 22.39 26.90
N GLY A 700 -16.64 23.17 26.04
CA GLY A 700 -17.62 24.16 26.46
C GLY A 700 -16.98 25.42 27.05
N GLU A 701 -15.75 25.74 26.64
CA GLU A 701 -15.05 26.96 27.02
C GLU A 701 -15.47 28.09 26.07
N ASP A 702 -15.77 29.27 26.63
CA ASP A 702 -16.02 30.47 25.84
C ASP A 702 -14.68 30.93 25.24
N VAL A 703 -14.59 30.96 23.90
CA VAL A 703 -13.43 31.51 23.20
C VAL A 703 -13.48 33.04 23.37
N GLU A 704 -12.68 33.58 24.31
CA GLU A 704 -12.46 35.02 24.36
C GLU A 704 -11.83 35.47 23.04
N ALA A 705 -12.57 36.31 22.31
CA ALA A 705 -12.23 36.81 20.97
C ALA A 705 -11.06 37.79 20.94
#